data_AF-A0A6A6X1N2-F1
#
_entry.id   AF-A0A6A6X1N2-F1
#
_cell.length_a   1.000
_cell.length_b   1.000
_cell.length_c   1.000
_cell.angle_alpha   90.00
_cell.angle_beta   90.00
_cell.angle_gamma   90.00
#
_symmetry.space_group_name_H-M   'P 1'
#
loop_
_entity.id
_entity.type
_entity.pdbx_description
1 polymer ?
#
loop_
_entity_poly.entity_id
_entity_poly.type
_entity_poly.pdbx_seq_one_letter_code
_entity_poly.pdbx_strand_id
1 'polypeptide(L)'
;MRFEYDIVVIGSGYGGGIAASRTARAGKSVCILERGREKWPGEYPSALKDAAREFHVSGYVPTKGSGNGNNGTWNSTGGKPTGMYHLTKGEGQDVFVANGLGGTSLINANVFLRADHRALELSEWPAEIRENPAELDKYYARAEHMFQPTPYPTTSPCPQKLSVFEKQAKTLKQERNFYRAPQTTFFHDGINNAGVEMKASTGSGNDTTGINDGSKNSVLMNYLPDAWNWGAEIFCECEVRYIQKDKKGKGYLVFYAWHGDGREGFGDEFNEQLMWVRARELCFLGAGALGTTEILLRSRTHGLPTSPLLGQKISGNGDILSFAYNTDEIVNGVGSNTPSAFHPCGPTITGMIDNRGSEAAPNVRDGHVIQEGAIPETLAPIIQSMLDVQPGKIYPTKFDRLRHLWSRMKTMMFGAYAKGSSVNRTQAYLIMSHDSNEGILQLRDDKPDLQFIGVGRAEHAAELRSILAKATDSVGGVFINSPSMTVHPLGGARMSSDGTGLQGAVNHVGQLFVGNGEEVHEGIVCVDGSTIPTALGVNPCATIAALAERTCALLIKAHSWTVDDTPNGTLDLFGKPVRSTINGTTLEPLENDTETTDRIHFCEILTGHIHIGSSITSFPTAESAAKGASSSARLSLTVDVSNVSDLFSDSTPSKASIATGTFACGALSQDPLLVLRGEVRFFTVNDEVSDGTNLDYKLTLLSTKGETYFLHGFKNIDSDMAFSGVKTWKATTTLFTTLTREDGSAVGRGILNISWRNFVNEMRSFRSSDESSLAGRLLAPTLFLAFFVQKTMAYFLSPFRPLETPDYSKSGYFSKPAPKIVPLVADDGVKTVIKVWEPKEGVRKREMPIVMIPGASVDDRIFSLPTIPTNTVDYFTGLGYRCYIPVLRFGIGPAAEEGWTAYDARLDVKVALEYVRAQESNHKVYVLCHCLGSIATAIALLTGTIDASWIQGMTCSQVFTNLIFSPDNALKASSPVLLNLYRTLLGPWFPCSPPLFPPAPTPATPSTYLQPLLDQVLRFYPLGPRRNSELCNSPVCHRCTLVFGRCFTHANLNHATHAHMGKWFSGIHMDFLRHLMRMGAVPPHHVRSNEKPATKRAIESGDDGSVGGFADLVLQAGNMQRLQHLRIQFLSGGANAVFDPASTAESYEMFRETFPGRRFERVVVEGYGHLDTWMGVGSALDVYPRVGAHVEFCE
;
A
#
# COMPACT_ATOMS: atom_id res chain seq x y z
N MET A 1 -6.76 -1.21 -14.48
CA MET A 1 -6.35 -0.20 -15.47
C MET A 1 -5.00 -0.60 -16.04
N ARG A 2 -4.76 -0.40 -17.35
CA ARG A 2 -3.44 -0.54 -17.97
C ARG A 2 -2.60 0.71 -17.67
N PHE A 3 -1.27 0.61 -17.77
CA PHE A 3 -0.41 1.79 -17.58
C PHE A 3 -0.35 2.71 -18.81
N GLU A 4 -0.78 2.25 -19.98
CA GLU A 4 -0.83 3.04 -21.22
C GLU A 4 -2.03 2.71 -22.12
N TYR A 5 -2.51 3.74 -22.83
CA TYR A 5 -3.60 3.69 -23.82
C TYR A 5 -3.26 4.60 -25.02
N ASP A 6 -3.86 4.39 -26.18
CA ASP A 6 -3.73 5.31 -27.32
C ASP A 6 -4.29 6.68 -26.96
N ILE A 7 -5.46 6.67 -26.33
CA ILE A 7 -6.23 7.86 -25.99
C ILE A 7 -6.60 7.82 -24.50
N VAL A 8 -6.35 8.93 -23.81
CA VAL A 8 -6.90 9.18 -22.46
C VAL A 8 -7.89 10.33 -22.54
N VAL A 9 -9.08 10.15 -22.01
CA VAL A 9 -10.14 11.15 -21.93
C VAL A 9 -10.37 11.51 -20.47
N ILE A 10 -10.21 12.79 -20.14
CA ILE A 10 -10.36 13.29 -18.78
C ILE A 10 -11.74 13.94 -18.66
N GLY A 11 -12.60 13.37 -17.81
CA GLY A 11 -13.98 13.78 -17.65
C GLY A 11 -14.93 13.10 -18.64
N SER A 12 -16.15 12.83 -18.19
CA SER A 12 -17.15 12.04 -18.92
C SER A 12 -18.40 12.83 -19.32
N GLY A 13 -18.34 14.17 -19.31
CA GLY A 13 -19.42 15.04 -19.76
C GLY A 13 -19.61 15.04 -21.29
N TYR A 14 -20.37 16.01 -21.83
CA TYR A 14 -20.66 16.12 -23.27
C TYR A 14 -19.41 15.95 -24.15
N GLY A 15 -18.38 16.76 -23.91
CA GLY A 15 -17.13 16.69 -24.69
C GLY A 15 -16.39 15.36 -24.56
N GLY A 16 -16.19 14.91 -23.33
CA GLY A 16 -15.45 13.67 -23.04
C GLY A 16 -16.15 12.42 -23.55
N GLY A 17 -17.46 12.28 -23.32
CA GLY A 17 -18.23 11.13 -23.81
C GLY A 17 -18.23 11.03 -25.35
N ILE A 18 -18.37 12.16 -26.05
CA ILE A 18 -18.30 12.21 -27.51
C ILE A 18 -16.90 11.82 -28.00
N ALA A 19 -15.85 12.40 -27.42
CA ALA A 19 -14.47 12.08 -27.77
C ALA A 19 -14.16 10.59 -27.57
N ALA A 20 -14.61 10.00 -26.46
CA ALA A 20 -14.45 8.59 -26.18
C ALA A 20 -15.18 7.71 -27.21
N SER A 21 -16.46 7.99 -27.49
CA SER A 21 -17.26 7.24 -28.48
C SER A 21 -16.62 7.27 -29.88
N ARG A 22 -16.26 8.45 -30.36
CA ARG A 22 -15.71 8.62 -31.72
C ARG A 22 -14.33 7.98 -31.87
N THR A 23 -13.48 8.06 -30.84
CA THR A 23 -12.15 7.43 -30.88
C THR A 23 -12.18 5.92 -30.65
N ALA A 24 -13.09 5.40 -29.82
CA ALA A 24 -13.31 3.97 -29.67
C ALA A 24 -13.82 3.34 -30.98
N ARG A 25 -14.78 3.99 -31.65
CA ARG A 25 -15.24 3.59 -32.99
C ARG A 25 -14.17 3.70 -34.07
N ALA A 26 -13.15 4.53 -33.86
CA ALA A 26 -11.95 4.59 -34.69
C ALA A 26 -10.92 3.47 -34.39
N GLY A 27 -11.26 2.52 -33.52
CA GLY A 27 -10.42 1.35 -33.19
C GLY A 27 -9.29 1.64 -32.20
N LYS A 28 -9.34 2.77 -31.49
CA LYS A 28 -8.32 3.14 -30.50
C LYS A 28 -8.59 2.49 -29.14
N SER A 29 -7.53 2.21 -28.40
CA SER A 29 -7.64 1.91 -26.97
C SER A 29 -7.88 3.21 -26.20
N VAL A 30 -9.04 3.29 -25.51
CA VAL A 30 -9.50 4.51 -24.85
C VAL A 30 -9.64 4.27 -23.35
N CYS A 31 -9.08 5.16 -22.54
CA CYS A 31 -9.27 5.22 -21.09
C CYS A 31 -10.01 6.50 -20.71
N ILE A 32 -11.13 6.39 -20.01
CA ILE A 32 -11.89 7.53 -19.47
C ILE A 32 -11.62 7.63 -17.97
N LEU A 33 -11.18 8.79 -17.51
CA LEU A 33 -10.99 9.10 -16.08
C LEU A 33 -12.07 10.08 -15.63
N GLU A 34 -12.99 9.64 -14.77
CA GLU A 34 -14.06 10.45 -14.20
C GLU A 34 -13.83 10.65 -12.70
N ARG A 35 -13.92 11.91 -12.22
CA ARG A 35 -13.73 12.23 -10.80
C ARG A 35 -14.91 11.76 -9.95
N GLY A 36 -16.13 11.88 -10.46
CA GLY A 36 -17.33 11.47 -9.73
C GLY A 36 -17.58 9.96 -9.78
N ARG A 37 -18.67 9.55 -9.13
CA ARG A 37 -19.14 8.17 -9.09
C ARG A 37 -20.05 7.85 -10.27
N GLU A 38 -20.16 6.56 -10.59
CA GLU A 38 -21.26 6.06 -11.39
C GLU A 38 -22.55 6.04 -10.55
N LYS A 39 -23.63 6.58 -11.10
CA LYS A 39 -24.97 6.57 -10.50
C LYS A 39 -26.00 6.35 -11.60
N TRP A 40 -26.75 5.27 -11.51
CA TRP A 40 -27.81 4.95 -12.47
C TRP A 40 -29.15 5.60 -12.07
N PRO A 41 -30.07 5.82 -13.03
CA PRO A 41 -31.46 6.14 -12.70
C PRO A 41 -32.02 5.15 -11.67
N GLY A 42 -32.50 5.66 -10.54
CA GLY A 42 -32.88 4.89 -9.35
C GLY A 42 -31.99 5.20 -8.14
N GLU A 43 -30.75 5.64 -8.37
CA GLU A 43 -29.74 5.90 -7.34
C GLU A 43 -29.54 7.40 -7.05
N TYR A 44 -30.18 8.29 -7.80
CA TYR A 44 -30.06 9.74 -7.58
C TYR A 44 -30.74 10.17 -6.27
N PRO A 45 -30.17 11.15 -5.55
CA PRO A 45 -30.73 11.62 -4.28
C PRO A 45 -32.17 12.13 -4.42
N SER A 46 -33.12 11.49 -3.73
CA SER A 46 -34.55 11.85 -3.77
C SER A 46 -34.98 12.73 -2.59
N ALA A 47 -34.16 12.83 -1.54
CA ALA A 47 -34.42 13.67 -0.37
C ALA A 47 -33.24 14.62 -0.05
N LEU A 48 -33.52 15.71 0.66
CA LEU A 48 -32.53 16.74 1.03
C LEU A 48 -31.34 16.17 1.81
N LYS A 49 -31.57 15.21 2.70
CA LYS A 49 -30.51 14.57 3.51
C LYS A 49 -29.51 13.82 2.63
N ASP A 50 -29.99 13.15 1.60
CA ASP A 50 -29.16 12.38 0.68
C ASP A 50 -28.42 13.33 -0.26
N ALA A 51 -29.08 14.37 -0.76
CA ALA A 51 -28.45 15.40 -1.58
C ALA A 51 -27.34 16.16 -0.82
N ALA A 52 -27.54 16.44 0.47
CA ALA A 52 -26.54 17.10 1.31
C ALA A 52 -25.26 16.28 1.50
N ARG A 53 -25.34 14.94 1.43
CA ARG A 53 -24.15 14.05 1.51
C ARG A 53 -23.33 14.07 0.23
N GLU A 54 -23.97 14.37 -0.89
CA GLU A 54 -23.38 14.46 -2.23
C GLU A 54 -22.91 15.88 -2.57
N PHE A 55 -23.03 16.84 -1.63
CA PHE A 55 -22.70 18.23 -1.87
C PHE A 55 -21.22 18.53 -1.55
N HIS A 56 -20.55 19.17 -2.49
CA HIS A 56 -19.17 19.63 -2.39
C HIS A 56 -19.10 21.13 -2.69
N VAL A 57 -18.32 21.85 -1.89
CA VAL A 57 -18.05 23.28 -2.09
C VAL A 57 -16.56 23.47 -2.28
N SER A 58 -16.17 24.35 -3.19
CA SER A 58 -14.79 24.85 -3.35
C SER A 58 -14.79 26.38 -3.46
N GLY A 59 -13.60 26.99 -3.35
CA GLY A 59 -13.41 28.42 -3.53
C GLY A 59 -13.23 29.21 -2.23
N TYR A 60 -13.23 30.53 -2.37
CA TYR A 60 -12.98 31.49 -1.29
C TYR A 60 -14.16 32.45 -1.13
N VAL A 61 -14.53 32.74 0.12
CA VAL A 61 -15.59 33.68 0.45
C VAL A 61 -14.99 34.90 1.16
N PRO A 62 -15.28 36.14 0.70
CA PRO A 62 -14.85 37.35 1.40
C PRO A 62 -15.47 37.43 2.81
N THR A 63 -14.66 37.62 3.85
CA THR A 63 -15.18 37.88 5.20
C THR A 63 -15.33 39.39 5.40
N LYS A 64 -16.56 39.92 5.32
CA LYS A 64 -16.85 41.29 5.77
C LYS A 64 -17.25 41.28 7.25
N GLY A 65 -16.44 41.89 8.11
CA GLY A 65 -16.85 42.37 9.43
C GLY A 65 -16.80 41.38 10.61
N SER A 66 -15.61 41.12 11.14
CA SER A 66 -15.43 41.15 12.60
C SER A 66 -14.77 42.50 12.88
N GLY A 67 -15.29 43.29 13.83
CA GLY A 67 -15.01 44.72 14.03
C GLY A 67 -13.57 45.14 14.40
N ASN A 68 -12.54 44.43 13.94
CA ASN A 68 -11.11 44.64 14.21
C ASN A 68 -10.27 44.85 12.93
N GLY A 69 -10.85 45.39 11.84
CA GLY A 69 -10.06 45.88 10.69
C GLY A 69 -9.39 44.83 9.79
N ASN A 70 -9.60 43.53 10.01
CA ASN A 70 -9.09 42.48 9.12
C ASN A 70 -10.11 42.16 8.01
N ASN A 71 -9.88 42.66 6.80
CA ASN A 71 -10.51 42.17 5.57
C ASN A 71 -9.81 40.86 5.15
N GLY A 72 -10.35 39.71 5.54
CA GLY A 72 -9.85 38.38 5.16
C GLY A 72 -10.69 37.68 4.08
N THR A 73 -10.18 36.54 3.60
CA THR A 73 -10.91 35.57 2.76
C THR A 73 -10.96 34.23 3.50
N TRP A 74 -12.14 33.63 3.64
CA TRP A 74 -12.33 32.31 4.24
C TRP A 74 -12.34 31.24 3.15
N ASN A 75 -11.61 30.14 3.36
CA ASN A 75 -11.63 28.99 2.46
C ASN A 75 -12.90 28.18 2.71
N SER A 76 -13.84 28.19 1.76
CA SER A 76 -15.11 27.47 1.86
C SER A 76 -15.05 26.02 1.37
N THR A 77 -13.86 25.52 1.06
CA THR A 77 -13.69 24.18 0.50
C THR A 77 -14.06 23.11 1.52
N GLY A 78 -15.01 22.24 1.18
CA GLY A 78 -15.50 21.18 2.05
C GLY A 78 -16.46 20.20 1.34
N GLY A 79 -16.84 19.12 2.02
CA GLY A 79 -17.59 18.01 1.39
C GLY A 79 -16.68 17.06 0.61
N LYS A 80 -17.27 16.02 0.00
CA LYS A 80 -16.51 15.00 -0.75
C LYS A 80 -16.26 15.46 -2.19
N PRO A 81 -15.00 15.50 -2.70
CA PRO A 81 -14.73 15.87 -4.09
C PRO A 81 -15.44 14.98 -5.14
N THR A 82 -15.72 13.72 -4.78
CA THR A 82 -16.46 12.74 -5.59
C THR A 82 -17.99 12.89 -5.51
N GLY A 83 -18.48 13.80 -4.65
CA GLY A 83 -19.90 14.07 -4.47
C GLY A 83 -20.53 14.67 -5.72
N MET A 84 -21.78 14.27 -5.98
CA MET A 84 -22.48 14.58 -7.22
C MET A 84 -22.67 16.08 -7.51
N TYR A 85 -22.88 16.92 -6.49
CA TYR A 85 -23.17 18.34 -6.66
C TYR A 85 -21.98 19.19 -6.24
N HIS A 86 -21.48 20.04 -7.15
CA HIS A 86 -20.32 20.89 -6.87
C HIS A 86 -20.66 22.37 -7.05
N LEU A 87 -20.59 23.12 -5.95
CA LEU A 87 -20.70 24.57 -5.93
C LEU A 87 -19.32 25.22 -5.77
N THR A 88 -18.86 25.93 -6.79
CA THR A 88 -17.65 26.76 -6.71
C THR A 88 -18.05 28.18 -6.31
N LYS A 89 -17.60 28.62 -5.14
CA LYS A 89 -17.79 29.99 -4.66
C LYS A 89 -16.83 30.94 -5.37
N GLY A 90 -17.39 31.93 -6.05
CA GLY A 90 -16.64 32.96 -6.76
C GLY A 90 -16.92 34.36 -6.22
N GLU A 91 -15.99 35.28 -6.44
CA GLU A 91 -16.25 36.70 -6.26
C GLU A 91 -17.17 37.18 -7.39
N GLY A 92 -18.36 37.68 -7.02
CA GLY A 92 -19.36 38.19 -7.97
C GLY A 92 -20.43 37.16 -8.36
N GLN A 93 -20.03 35.96 -8.80
CA GLN A 93 -20.95 34.91 -9.26
C GLN A 93 -20.46 33.50 -8.85
N ASP A 94 -21.38 32.67 -8.38
CA ASP A 94 -21.12 31.26 -8.05
C ASP A 94 -21.32 30.36 -9.28
N VAL A 95 -20.65 29.20 -9.33
CA VAL A 95 -20.81 28.22 -10.40
C VAL A 95 -21.29 26.88 -9.83
N PHE A 96 -22.34 26.31 -10.41
CA PHE A 96 -22.89 25.01 -10.00
C PHE A 96 -22.79 23.98 -11.13
N VAL A 97 -22.12 22.85 -10.86
CA VAL A 97 -21.89 21.75 -11.80
C VAL A 97 -22.11 20.39 -11.12
N ALA A 98 -22.13 19.31 -11.91
CA ALA A 98 -22.11 17.95 -11.37
C ALA A 98 -20.83 17.19 -11.64
N ASN A 99 -20.51 16.30 -10.70
CA ASN A 99 -19.49 15.26 -10.82
C ASN A 99 -20.18 13.89 -10.91
N GLY A 100 -19.75 13.04 -11.83
CA GLY A 100 -20.33 11.72 -12.01
C GLY A 100 -20.19 11.25 -13.44
N LEU A 101 -20.36 9.94 -13.66
CA LEU A 101 -20.26 9.36 -14.99
C LEU A 101 -21.38 9.92 -15.89
N GLY A 102 -21.02 10.80 -16.83
CA GLY A 102 -21.94 11.61 -17.65
C GLY A 102 -21.90 13.13 -17.37
N GLY A 103 -21.19 13.56 -16.33
CA GLY A 103 -20.99 14.96 -15.94
C GLY A 103 -22.29 15.73 -15.69
N THR A 104 -22.34 17.00 -16.09
CA THR A 104 -23.53 17.86 -15.88
C THR A 104 -24.73 17.46 -16.73
N SER A 105 -24.58 16.52 -17.69
CA SER A 105 -25.73 15.93 -18.37
C SER A 105 -26.66 15.18 -17.41
N LEU A 106 -26.19 14.77 -16.23
CA LEU A 106 -27.01 14.11 -15.20
C LEU A 106 -28.01 15.07 -14.55
N ILE A 107 -27.66 16.36 -14.40
CA ILE A 107 -28.42 17.37 -13.63
C ILE A 107 -28.85 18.60 -14.43
N ASN A 108 -28.67 18.64 -15.74
CA ASN A 108 -29.19 19.74 -16.55
C ASN A 108 -30.72 19.66 -16.71
N ALA A 109 -31.35 20.73 -17.20
CA ALA A 109 -32.79 20.78 -17.45
C ALA A 109 -33.21 20.27 -18.86
N ASN A 110 -32.41 19.38 -19.48
CA ASN A 110 -32.66 18.71 -20.76
C ASN A 110 -32.78 19.58 -22.02
N VAL A 111 -32.78 20.91 -21.93
CA VAL A 111 -32.96 21.77 -23.11
C VAL A 111 -31.79 21.65 -24.09
N PHE A 112 -32.10 21.41 -25.37
CA PHE A 112 -31.12 21.26 -26.45
C PHE A 112 -31.38 22.27 -27.57
N LEU A 113 -30.63 23.37 -27.59
CA LEU A 113 -30.83 24.47 -28.54
C LEU A 113 -29.53 24.82 -29.25
N ARG A 114 -29.59 25.01 -30.57
CA ARG A 114 -28.47 25.53 -31.35
C ARG A 114 -28.17 26.99 -30.98
N ALA A 115 -26.90 27.39 -31.11
CA ALA A 115 -26.52 28.79 -31.02
C ALA A 115 -27.09 29.58 -32.22
N ASP A 116 -27.39 30.87 -32.02
CA ASP A 116 -27.66 31.77 -33.14
C ASP A 116 -26.37 31.89 -33.97
N HIS A 117 -26.46 31.74 -35.30
CA HIS A 117 -25.32 31.91 -36.20
C HIS A 117 -24.64 33.27 -35.99
N ARG A 118 -25.40 34.34 -35.71
CA ARG A 118 -24.85 35.67 -35.42
C ARG A 118 -23.97 35.70 -34.18
N ALA A 119 -24.21 34.81 -33.21
CA ALA A 119 -23.38 34.70 -32.01
C ALA A 119 -22.06 33.98 -32.31
N LEU A 120 -22.04 33.10 -33.32
CA LEU A 120 -20.85 32.43 -33.84
C LEU A 120 -20.01 33.34 -34.75
N GLU A 121 -20.62 34.36 -35.36
CA GLU A 121 -19.95 35.39 -36.19
C GLU A 121 -19.19 36.44 -35.35
N LEU A 122 -19.35 36.44 -34.03
CA LEU A 122 -18.69 37.39 -33.14
C LEU A 122 -17.15 37.32 -33.28
N SER A 123 -16.50 38.46 -33.06
CA SER A 123 -15.05 38.65 -33.20
C SER A 123 -14.19 37.72 -32.31
N GLU A 124 -14.81 37.13 -31.30
CA GLU A 124 -14.21 36.25 -30.32
C GLU A 124 -14.00 34.82 -30.85
N TRP A 125 -14.77 34.40 -31.86
CA TRP A 125 -14.65 33.08 -32.48
C TRP A 125 -13.50 33.02 -33.49
N PRO A 126 -12.89 31.83 -33.73
CA PRO A 126 -11.91 31.65 -34.79
C PRO A 126 -12.49 31.91 -36.19
N ALA A 127 -11.65 32.28 -37.15
CA ALA A 127 -12.06 32.54 -38.53
C ALA A 127 -12.84 31.37 -39.16
N GLU A 128 -12.40 30.14 -38.89
CA GLU A 128 -12.98 28.89 -39.39
C GLU A 128 -14.42 28.63 -38.92
N ILE A 129 -14.89 29.36 -37.90
CA ILE A 129 -16.28 29.31 -37.42
C ILE A 129 -16.99 30.62 -37.73
N ARG A 130 -16.36 31.78 -37.47
CA ARG A 130 -17.02 33.08 -37.62
C ARG A 130 -17.38 33.39 -39.07
N GLU A 131 -16.56 32.97 -40.03
CA GLU A 131 -16.75 33.27 -41.45
C GLU A 131 -17.77 32.32 -42.09
N ASN A 132 -17.98 31.15 -41.49
CA ASN A 132 -18.96 30.17 -41.95
C ASN A 132 -19.60 29.38 -40.78
N PRO A 133 -20.51 30.03 -40.00
CA PRO A 133 -21.19 29.38 -38.88
C PRO A 133 -21.96 28.11 -39.26
N ALA A 134 -22.49 28.07 -40.49
CA ALA A 134 -23.29 26.96 -41.01
C ALA A 134 -22.49 25.64 -41.11
N GLU A 135 -21.16 25.69 -41.12
CA GLU A 135 -20.31 24.49 -41.08
C GLU A 135 -20.54 23.67 -39.79
N LEU A 136 -21.00 24.31 -38.71
CA LEU A 136 -21.33 23.64 -37.45
C LEU A 136 -22.66 22.85 -37.51
N ASP A 137 -23.55 23.16 -38.47
CA ASP A 137 -24.91 22.60 -38.54
C ASP A 137 -24.92 21.07 -38.73
N LYS A 138 -23.95 20.51 -39.47
CA LYS A 138 -23.83 19.06 -39.64
C LYS A 138 -23.43 18.36 -38.33
N TYR A 139 -22.67 19.04 -37.47
CA TYR A 139 -22.26 18.51 -36.18
C TYR A 139 -23.36 18.68 -35.13
N TYR A 140 -24.13 19.77 -35.20
CA TYR A 140 -25.41 19.85 -34.47
C TYR A 140 -26.33 18.70 -34.86
N ALA A 141 -26.51 18.41 -36.15
CA ALA A 141 -27.36 17.31 -36.60
C ALA A 141 -26.89 15.94 -36.09
N ARG A 142 -25.57 15.68 -36.03
CA ARG A 142 -25.01 14.45 -35.42
C ARG A 142 -25.32 14.36 -33.93
N ALA A 143 -25.14 15.46 -33.20
CA ALA A 143 -25.46 15.50 -31.78
C ALA A 143 -26.97 15.32 -31.54
N GLU A 144 -27.82 15.98 -32.32
CA GLU A 144 -29.28 15.83 -32.29
C GLU A 144 -29.72 14.39 -32.57
N HIS A 145 -29.04 13.71 -33.50
CA HIS A 145 -29.30 12.30 -33.75
C HIS A 145 -29.09 11.45 -32.50
N MET A 146 -28.02 11.67 -31.72
CA MET A 146 -27.78 10.89 -30.50
C MET A 146 -28.68 11.31 -29.33
N PHE A 147 -28.92 12.61 -29.16
CA PHE A 147 -29.67 13.16 -28.02
C PHE A 147 -31.20 13.16 -28.21
N GLN A 148 -31.69 13.05 -29.44
CA GLN A 148 -33.11 12.97 -29.82
C GLN A 148 -33.99 14.05 -29.16
N PRO A 149 -33.65 15.35 -29.32
CA PRO A 149 -34.38 16.41 -28.64
C PRO A 149 -35.82 16.51 -29.14
N THR A 150 -36.78 16.44 -28.22
CA THR A 150 -38.22 16.42 -28.51
C THR A 150 -38.94 17.41 -27.60
N PRO A 151 -39.88 18.25 -28.10
CA PRO A 151 -40.67 19.12 -27.24
C PRO A 151 -41.70 18.34 -26.41
N TYR A 152 -42.10 18.90 -25.27
CA TYR A 152 -43.15 18.32 -24.45
C TYR A 152 -44.44 18.07 -25.27
N PRO A 153 -45.05 16.86 -25.25
CA PRO A 153 -46.13 16.51 -26.17
C PRO A 153 -47.40 17.34 -25.93
N THR A 154 -48.07 17.76 -27.01
CA THR A 154 -49.38 18.45 -26.93
C THR A 154 -50.51 17.53 -26.50
N THR A 155 -50.31 16.21 -26.64
CA THR A 155 -51.22 15.16 -26.18
C THR A 155 -51.15 14.92 -24.68
N SER A 156 -50.06 15.34 -24.01
CA SER A 156 -49.91 15.23 -22.55
C SER A 156 -50.60 16.40 -21.83
N PRO A 157 -51.06 16.23 -20.57
CA PRO A 157 -51.66 17.31 -19.78
C PRO A 157 -50.76 18.54 -19.72
N CYS A 158 -51.28 19.72 -20.09
CA CYS A 158 -50.51 20.94 -20.06
C CYS A 158 -50.11 21.31 -18.62
N PRO A 159 -48.80 21.44 -18.31
CA PRO A 159 -48.36 21.89 -16.99
C PRO A 159 -48.86 23.31 -16.70
N GLN A 160 -49.28 23.57 -15.46
CA GLN A 160 -49.77 24.89 -15.05
C GLN A 160 -48.69 25.98 -15.18
N LYS A 161 -47.42 25.64 -14.91
CA LYS A 161 -46.28 26.54 -15.10
C LYS A 161 -46.14 27.02 -16.55
N LEU A 162 -46.43 26.14 -17.52
CA LEU A 162 -46.41 26.47 -18.94
C LEU A 162 -47.57 27.40 -19.33
N SER A 163 -48.79 27.13 -18.85
CA SER A 163 -49.95 27.98 -19.17
C SER A 163 -49.84 29.38 -18.58
N VAL A 164 -49.31 29.50 -17.35
CA VAL A 164 -49.01 30.80 -16.72
C VAL A 164 -47.95 31.54 -17.55
N PHE A 165 -46.90 30.84 -17.99
CA PHE A 165 -45.84 31.44 -18.80
C PHE A 165 -46.33 31.89 -20.18
N GLU A 166 -47.22 31.13 -20.84
CA GLU A 166 -47.86 31.53 -22.10
C GLU A 166 -48.69 32.81 -21.94
N LYS A 167 -49.40 32.96 -20.81
CA LYS A 167 -50.15 34.18 -20.49
C LYS A 167 -49.22 35.38 -20.29
N GLN A 168 -48.08 35.17 -19.65
CA GLN A 168 -47.05 36.20 -19.49
C GLN A 168 -46.47 36.60 -20.85
N ALA A 169 -46.15 35.64 -21.72
CA ALA A 169 -45.67 35.91 -23.08
C ALA A 169 -46.66 36.80 -23.87
N LYS A 170 -47.96 36.50 -23.80
CA LYS A 170 -49.02 37.33 -24.41
C LYS A 170 -49.07 38.75 -23.82
N THR A 171 -48.92 38.88 -22.50
CA THR A 171 -48.94 40.19 -21.83
C THR A 171 -47.71 41.03 -22.17
N LEU A 172 -46.56 40.38 -22.33
CA LEU A 172 -45.32 41.00 -22.79
C LEU A 172 -45.32 41.30 -24.30
N LYS A 173 -46.34 40.87 -25.05
CA LYS A 173 -46.41 40.94 -26.52
C LYS A 173 -45.28 40.17 -27.21
N GLN A 174 -44.91 39.03 -26.63
CA GLN A 174 -43.85 38.14 -27.08
C GLN A 174 -44.41 36.77 -27.50
N GLU A 175 -45.71 36.67 -27.83
CA GLU A 175 -46.34 35.40 -28.21
C GLU A 175 -45.71 34.75 -29.44
N ARG A 176 -45.14 35.54 -30.36
CA ARG A 176 -44.45 35.04 -31.56
C ARG A 176 -43.13 34.35 -31.25
N ASN A 177 -42.52 34.67 -30.12
CA ASN A 177 -41.23 34.14 -29.68
C ASN A 177 -41.40 33.00 -28.67
N PHE A 178 -42.64 32.70 -28.26
CA PHE A 178 -42.96 31.66 -27.30
C PHE A 178 -43.15 30.31 -27.97
N TYR A 179 -42.44 29.28 -27.50
CA TYR A 179 -42.63 27.90 -27.95
C TYR A 179 -42.21 26.87 -26.89
N ARG A 180 -42.61 25.60 -27.08
CA ARG A 180 -42.22 24.49 -26.21
C ARG A 180 -40.77 24.10 -26.45
N ALA A 181 -40.00 24.00 -25.37
CA ALA A 181 -38.57 23.75 -25.45
C ALA A 181 -38.25 22.35 -26.00
N PRO A 182 -37.35 22.21 -27.00
CA PRO A 182 -36.81 20.91 -27.39
C PRO A 182 -35.94 20.35 -26.25
N GLN A 183 -36.24 19.11 -25.82
CA GLN A 183 -35.63 18.49 -24.64
C GLN A 183 -35.09 17.10 -24.95
N THR A 184 -33.95 16.74 -24.35
CA THR A 184 -33.36 15.38 -24.39
C THR A 184 -34.08 14.44 -23.42
N THR A 185 -35.41 14.43 -23.48
CA THR A 185 -36.31 13.67 -22.60
C THR A 185 -37.21 12.79 -23.46
N PHE A 186 -37.31 11.51 -23.10
CA PHE A 186 -38.23 10.58 -23.71
C PHE A 186 -39.61 10.72 -23.08
N PHE A 187 -40.64 10.85 -23.91
CA PHE A 187 -42.05 10.89 -23.49
C PHE A 187 -42.80 9.60 -23.85
N HIS A 188 -42.06 8.58 -24.28
CA HIS A 188 -42.53 7.24 -24.62
C HIS A 188 -41.43 6.24 -24.25
N ASP A 189 -41.82 4.99 -24.00
CA ASP A 189 -40.86 3.90 -23.85
C ASP A 189 -40.28 3.53 -25.21
N GLY A 190 -38.97 3.30 -25.30
CA GLY A 190 -38.34 2.95 -26.56
C GLY A 190 -36.81 2.92 -26.49
N ILE A 191 -36.19 2.43 -27.56
CA ILE A 191 -34.73 2.39 -27.68
C ILE A 191 -34.23 3.71 -28.27
N ASN A 192 -33.20 4.29 -27.67
CA ASN A 192 -32.54 5.47 -28.21
C ASN A 192 -31.56 5.13 -29.34
N ASN A 193 -31.03 6.14 -30.02
CA ASN A 193 -30.13 5.94 -31.16
C ASN A 193 -28.74 5.38 -30.80
N ALA A 194 -28.39 5.29 -29.50
CA ALA A 194 -27.20 4.59 -29.04
C ALA A 194 -27.44 3.09 -28.79
N GLY A 195 -28.70 2.66 -28.72
CA GLY A 195 -29.11 1.28 -28.45
C GLY A 195 -29.60 1.02 -27.02
N VAL A 196 -29.79 2.07 -26.21
CA VAL A 196 -30.19 1.95 -24.80
C VAL A 196 -31.72 2.05 -24.66
N GLU A 197 -32.31 1.19 -23.83
CA GLU A 197 -33.74 1.25 -23.51
C GLU A 197 -34.06 2.43 -22.57
N MET A 198 -34.98 3.29 -23.01
CA MET A 198 -35.42 4.50 -22.31
C MET A 198 -36.89 4.35 -21.88
N LYS A 199 -37.26 5.07 -20.81
CA LYS A 199 -38.65 5.11 -20.30
C LYS A 199 -39.32 6.46 -20.56
N ALA A 200 -40.64 6.47 -20.58
CA ALA A 200 -41.42 7.70 -20.67
C ALA A 200 -41.28 8.54 -19.38
N SER A 201 -41.05 9.85 -19.55
CA SER A 201 -40.98 10.81 -18.44
C SER A 201 -42.26 10.83 -17.62
N THR A 202 -42.09 10.78 -16.31
CA THR A 202 -43.18 10.91 -15.32
C THR A 202 -43.67 12.35 -15.15
N GLY A 203 -42.95 13.35 -15.68
CA GLY A 203 -43.26 14.76 -15.49
C GLY A 203 -43.05 15.22 -14.04
N SER A 204 -42.05 14.65 -13.36
CA SER A 204 -41.74 14.88 -11.96
C SER A 204 -41.16 16.26 -11.66
N GLY A 205 -40.49 16.91 -12.60
CA GLY A 205 -39.84 18.21 -12.41
C GLY A 205 -38.51 18.16 -11.63
N ASN A 206 -37.96 16.96 -11.42
CA ASN A 206 -36.72 16.72 -10.65
C ASN A 206 -35.45 16.63 -11.53
N ASP A 207 -35.50 17.08 -12.79
CA ASP A 207 -34.41 16.92 -13.76
C ASP A 207 -33.07 17.53 -13.30
N THR A 208 -33.13 18.60 -12.51
CA THR A 208 -31.96 19.37 -12.06
C THR A 208 -31.24 18.80 -10.84
N THR A 209 -31.71 17.68 -10.30
CA THR A 209 -31.09 16.95 -9.18
C THR A 209 -30.82 15.48 -9.53
N GLY A 210 -30.87 15.13 -10.82
CA GLY A 210 -30.85 13.74 -11.25
C GLY A 210 -32.25 13.11 -11.16
N ILE A 211 -32.74 12.62 -12.29
CA ILE A 211 -34.08 12.04 -12.41
C ILE A 211 -34.02 10.51 -12.43
N ASN A 212 -34.83 9.88 -11.59
CA ASN A 212 -34.81 8.44 -11.36
C ASN A 212 -35.77 7.63 -12.26
N ASP A 213 -36.52 8.27 -13.15
CA ASP A 213 -37.53 7.59 -13.97
C ASP A 213 -37.00 7.00 -15.28
N GLY A 214 -35.70 7.17 -15.57
CA GLY A 214 -35.06 6.61 -16.77
C GLY A 214 -35.42 7.30 -18.08
N SER A 215 -36.04 8.49 -18.03
CA SER A 215 -36.50 9.20 -19.24
C SER A 215 -35.49 10.14 -19.88
N LYS A 216 -34.42 10.46 -19.16
CA LYS A 216 -33.43 11.46 -19.56
C LYS A 216 -32.33 10.83 -20.41
N ASN A 217 -32.24 11.23 -21.68
CA ASN A 217 -31.22 10.77 -22.62
C ASN A 217 -29.88 11.50 -22.39
N SER A 218 -29.31 11.31 -21.20
CA SER A 218 -28.03 11.90 -20.78
C SER A 218 -26.84 11.26 -21.48
N VAL A 219 -25.63 11.82 -21.29
CA VAL A 219 -24.38 11.25 -21.84
C VAL A 219 -24.12 9.84 -21.33
N LEU A 220 -24.53 9.56 -20.07
CA LEU A 220 -24.54 8.22 -19.46
C LEU A 220 -25.43 7.22 -20.21
N MET A 221 -26.48 7.69 -20.88
CA MET A 221 -27.43 6.84 -21.59
C MET A 221 -27.19 6.79 -23.10
N ASN A 222 -26.18 7.49 -23.63
CA ASN A 222 -25.89 7.48 -25.08
C ASN A 222 -24.40 7.29 -25.44
N TYR A 223 -23.59 8.33 -25.48
CA TYR A 223 -22.21 8.29 -25.96
C TYR A 223 -21.31 7.40 -25.09
N LEU A 224 -21.53 7.34 -23.77
CA LEU A 224 -20.72 6.48 -22.89
C LEU A 224 -21.01 4.98 -23.09
N PRO A 225 -22.27 4.52 -23.12
CA PRO A 225 -22.61 3.17 -23.54
C PRO A 225 -22.05 2.80 -24.91
N ASP A 226 -22.11 3.72 -25.87
CA ASP A 226 -21.50 3.53 -27.18
C ASP A 226 -19.97 3.33 -27.05
N ALA A 227 -19.27 4.25 -26.38
CA ALA A 227 -17.83 4.14 -26.17
C ALA A 227 -17.42 2.82 -25.50
N TRP A 228 -18.12 2.42 -24.44
CA TRP A 228 -17.89 1.16 -23.73
C TRP A 228 -18.10 -0.04 -24.64
N ASN A 229 -19.20 -0.08 -25.39
CA ASN A 229 -19.50 -1.18 -26.31
C ASN A 229 -18.42 -1.39 -27.38
N TRP A 230 -17.74 -0.31 -27.77
CA TRP A 230 -16.62 -0.31 -28.72
C TRP A 230 -15.23 -0.43 -28.07
N GLY A 231 -15.15 -0.73 -26.78
CA GLY A 231 -13.91 -1.13 -26.09
C GLY A 231 -13.22 -0.05 -25.28
N ALA A 232 -13.88 1.09 -25.01
CA ALA A 232 -13.38 2.07 -24.05
C ALA A 232 -13.48 1.54 -22.61
N GLU A 233 -12.43 1.76 -21.82
CA GLU A 233 -12.39 1.44 -20.39
C GLU A 233 -12.71 2.70 -19.57
N ILE A 234 -13.59 2.59 -18.59
CA ILE A 234 -14.11 3.72 -17.80
C ILE A 234 -13.71 3.54 -16.34
N PHE A 235 -13.07 4.55 -15.76
CA PHE A 235 -12.62 4.55 -14.36
C PHE A 235 -13.19 5.75 -13.62
N CYS A 236 -14.11 5.49 -12.70
CA CYS A 236 -14.72 6.48 -11.82
C CYS A 236 -13.84 6.74 -10.59
N GLU A 237 -14.18 7.80 -9.84
CA GLU A 237 -13.44 8.23 -8.65
C GLU A 237 -11.95 8.54 -8.93
N CYS A 238 -11.60 8.84 -10.18
CA CYS A 238 -10.26 9.17 -10.64
C CYS A 238 -10.15 10.68 -10.89
N GLU A 239 -9.59 11.40 -9.93
CA GLU A 239 -9.37 12.85 -10.03
C GLU A 239 -8.03 13.15 -10.69
N VAL A 240 -8.06 13.58 -11.95
CA VAL A 240 -6.86 14.05 -12.64
C VAL A 240 -6.38 15.37 -12.03
N ARG A 241 -5.10 15.41 -11.64
CA ARG A 241 -4.47 16.57 -11.02
C ARG A 241 -3.71 17.42 -12.04
N TYR A 242 -2.84 16.80 -12.85
CA TYR A 242 -2.06 17.49 -13.87
C TYR A 242 -1.58 16.54 -14.98
N ILE A 243 -1.09 17.13 -16.07
CA ILE A 243 -0.57 16.44 -17.26
C ILE A 243 0.87 16.91 -17.49
N GLN A 244 1.75 16.00 -17.89
CA GLN A 244 3.10 16.31 -18.32
C GLN A 244 3.40 15.71 -19.69
N LYS A 245 4.29 16.37 -20.43
CA LYS A 245 4.83 15.80 -21.67
C LYS A 245 5.72 14.61 -21.33
N ASP A 246 5.50 13.49 -21.99
CA ASP A 246 6.35 12.32 -21.82
C ASP A 246 7.72 12.55 -22.46
N LYS A 247 8.79 12.32 -21.69
CA LYS A 247 10.18 12.52 -22.14
C LYS A 247 10.66 11.44 -23.13
N LYS A 248 9.98 10.28 -23.21
CA LYS A 248 10.38 9.15 -24.06
C LYS A 248 9.74 9.15 -25.46
N GLY A 249 8.66 9.90 -25.67
CA GLY A 249 7.88 9.80 -26.90
C GLY A 249 7.06 11.05 -27.21
N LYS A 250 6.08 10.89 -28.09
CA LYS A 250 5.14 11.98 -28.48
C LYS A 250 3.90 12.07 -27.57
N GLY A 251 3.79 11.20 -26.57
CA GLY A 251 2.64 11.08 -25.69
C GLY A 251 2.68 12.00 -24.46
N TYR A 252 1.74 11.77 -23.55
CA TYR A 252 1.56 12.55 -22.32
C TYR A 252 1.33 11.62 -21.13
N LEU A 253 1.86 12.01 -19.96
CA LEU A 253 1.60 11.36 -18.68
C LEU A 253 0.48 12.12 -17.97
N VAL A 254 -0.58 11.41 -17.61
CA VAL A 254 -1.75 11.95 -16.90
C VAL A 254 -1.68 11.47 -15.46
N PHE A 255 -1.46 12.40 -14.53
CA PHE A 255 -1.35 12.10 -13.11
C PHE A 255 -2.70 12.29 -12.41
N TYR A 256 -3.14 11.28 -11.66
CA TYR A 256 -4.46 11.25 -11.04
C TYR A 256 -4.41 10.68 -9.62
N ALA A 257 -5.33 11.16 -8.78
CA ALA A 257 -5.61 10.62 -7.46
C ALA A 257 -6.87 9.74 -7.54
N TRP A 258 -6.79 8.50 -7.05
CA TRP A 258 -7.91 7.57 -7.06
C TRP A 258 -8.57 7.49 -5.69
N HIS A 259 -9.81 7.98 -5.59
CA HIS A 259 -10.57 8.11 -4.34
C HIS A 259 -11.23 6.80 -3.87
N GLY A 260 -11.17 5.74 -4.68
CA GLY A 260 -11.72 4.43 -4.35
C GLY A 260 -11.13 3.81 -3.08
N ASP A 261 -11.83 2.83 -2.52
CA ASP A 261 -11.38 1.96 -1.42
C ASP A 261 -10.93 2.69 -0.14
N GLY A 262 -11.47 3.89 0.10
CA GLY A 262 -11.21 4.66 1.32
C GLY A 262 -9.84 5.34 1.37
N ARG A 263 -9.12 5.44 0.25
CA ARG A 263 -7.84 6.17 0.14
C ARG A 263 -7.95 7.65 0.53
N GLU A 264 -9.13 8.25 0.39
CA GLU A 264 -9.46 9.61 0.86
C GLU A 264 -9.23 9.79 2.38
N GLY A 265 -9.26 8.71 3.17
CA GLY A 265 -9.05 8.73 4.61
C GLY A 265 -7.64 9.16 5.05
N PHE A 266 -6.67 9.16 4.14
CA PHE A 266 -5.29 9.57 4.40
C PHE A 266 -5.05 11.08 4.30
N GLY A 267 -6.10 11.88 4.04
CA GLY A 267 -6.06 13.34 4.19
C GLY A 267 -5.07 14.03 3.26
N ASP A 268 -4.26 14.96 3.78
CA ASP A 268 -3.32 15.77 2.99
C ASP A 268 -2.29 14.93 2.22
N GLU A 269 -1.96 13.73 2.71
CA GLU A 269 -1.01 12.82 2.05
C GLU A 269 -1.58 12.21 0.77
N PHE A 270 -2.91 12.20 0.60
CA PHE A 270 -3.60 11.53 -0.52
C PHE A 270 -3.28 12.19 -1.88
N ASN A 271 -3.34 13.52 -1.95
CA ASN A 271 -3.05 14.26 -3.20
C ASN A 271 -1.56 14.25 -3.58
N GLU A 272 -0.68 13.79 -2.68
CA GLU A 272 0.73 13.57 -2.98
C GLU A 272 1.01 12.18 -3.57
N GLN A 273 0.03 11.27 -3.54
CA GLN A 273 0.16 9.87 -3.95
C GLN A 273 -0.50 9.63 -5.30
N LEU A 274 0.02 10.31 -6.31
CA LEU A 274 -0.55 10.27 -7.64
C LEU A 274 -0.16 8.99 -8.37
N MET A 275 -1.17 8.32 -8.89
CA MET A 275 -1.02 7.34 -9.96
C MET A 275 -0.83 8.08 -11.29
N TRP A 276 -0.39 7.36 -12.31
CA TRP A 276 -0.28 7.91 -13.65
C TRP A 276 -0.66 6.89 -14.71
N VAL A 277 -1.17 7.41 -15.83
CA VAL A 277 -1.44 6.64 -17.05
C VAL A 277 -0.86 7.40 -18.24
N ARG A 278 -0.31 6.68 -19.22
CA ARG A 278 0.27 7.26 -20.42
C ARG A 278 -0.74 7.28 -21.56
N ALA A 279 -0.98 8.47 -22.12
CA ALA A 279 -1.65 8.65 -23.41
C ALA A 279 -0.60 8.63 -24.52
N ARG A 280 -0.64 7.63 -25.42
CA ARG A 280 0.37 7.48 -26.48
C ARG A 280 0.19 8.47 -27.63
N GLU A 281 -1.06 8.78 -27.97
CA GLU A 281 -1.42 9.65 -29.10
C GLU A 281 -2.07 10.94 -28.62
N LEU A 282 -3.26 10.88 -28.01
CA LEU A 282 -4.02 12.07 -27.59
C LEU A 282 -4.52 11.97 -26.15
N CYS A 283 -4.52 13.11 -25.46
CA CYS A 283 -5.16 13.35 -24.19
C CYS A 283 -6.28 14.39 -24.39
N PHE A 284 -7.53 13.94 -24.29
CA PHE A 284 -8.70 14.82 -24.37
C PHE A 284 -9.07 15.37 -22.99
N LEU A 285 -9.25 16.67 -22.87
CA LEU A 285 -9.80 17.33 -21.68
C LEU A 285 -11.28 17.67 -21.91
N GLY A 286 -12.12 16.91 -21.22
CA GLY A 286 -13.58 17.04 -21.16
C GLY A 286 -14.09 17.18 -19.72
N ALA A 287 -13.30 17.77 -18.82
CA ALA A 287 -13.58 17.94 -17.39
C ALA A 287 -14.51 19.12 -17.06
N GLY A 288 -15.09 19.75 -18.07
CA GLY A 288 -15.92 20.94 -17.95
C GLY A 288 -15.10 22.23 -17.91
N ALA A 289 -15.76 23.38 -18.08
CA ALA A 289 -15.09 24.67 -18.21
C ALA A 289 -14.10 24.95 -17.06
N LEU A 290 -14.53 24.72 -15.82
CA LEU A 290 -13.68 24.91 -14.64
C LEU A 290 -12.64 23.78 -14.51
N GLY A 291 -13.06 22.51 -14.57
CA GLY A 291 -12.15 21.37 -14.33
C GLY A 291 -11.01 21.28 -15.34
N THR A 292 -11.29 21.49 -16.64
CA THR A 292 -10.27 21.51 -17.69
C THR A 292 -9.28 22.65 -17.46
N THR A 293 -9.78 23.84 -17.14
CA THR A 293 -8.93 25.01 -16.85
C THR A 293 -8.08 24.78 -15.60
N GLU A 294 -8.64 24.19 -14.54
CA GLU A 294 -7.97 23.85 -13.29
C GLU A 294 -6.79 22.89 -13.51
N ILE A 295 -7.02 21.81 -14.27
CA ILE A 295 -5.98 20.82 -14.62
C ILE A 295 -4.86 21.47 -15.43
N LEU A 296 -5.18 22.33 -16.40
CA LEU A 296 -4.18 22.99 -17.23
C LEU A 296 -3.37 24.03 -16.45
N LEU A 297 -4.00 24.77 -15.52
CA LEU A 297 -3.30 25.71 -14.63
C LEU A 297 -2.32 24.96 -13.71
N ARG A 298 -2.72 23.81 -13.15
CA ARG A 298 -1.79 22.93 -12.42
C ARG A 298 -0.70 22.37 -13.32
N SER A 299 -1.05 21.95 -14.52
CA SER A 299 -0.06 21.44 -15.48
C SER A 299 0.99 22.49 -15.83
N ARG A 300 0.59 23.78 -15.91
CA ARG A 300 1.51 24.91 -16.07
C ARG A 300 2.50 25.01 -14.91
N THR A 301 2.03 24.92 -13.67
CA THR A 301 2.93 24.94 -12.49
C THR A 301 3.86 23.73 -12.45
N HIS A 302 3.45 22.60 -13.06
CA HIS A 302 4.26 21.40 -13.24
C HIS A 302 5.11 21.39 -14.53
N GLY A 303 5.28 22.54 -15.19
CA GLY A 303 6.21 22.73 -16.29
C GLY A 303 5.66 22.51 -17.69
N LEU A 304 4.34 22.35 -17.87
CA LEU A 304 3.70 22.34 -19.19
C LEU A 304 3.53 23.78 -19.70
N PRO A 305 4.23 24.23 -20.75
CA PRO A 305 4.05 25.58 -21.27
C PRO A 305 2.64 25.76 -21.83
N THR A 306 1.99 26.88 -21.52
CA THR A 306 0.64 27.21 -22.01
C THR A 306 0.50 28.68 -22.37
N SER A 307 -0.51 29.01 -23.18
CA SER A 307 -0.91 30.40 -23.46
C SER A 307 -1.15 31.22 -22.18
N PRO A 308 -0.76 32.51 -22.14
CA PRO A 308 -1.01 33.40 -21.01
C PRO A 308 -2.50 33.67 -20.74
N LEU A 309 -3.38 33.43 -21.72
CA LEU A 309 -4.83 33.61 -21.59
C LEU A 309 -5.56 32.44 -20.92
N LEU A 310 -4.89 31.30 -20.69
CA LEU A 310 -5.49 30.21 -19.92
C LEU A 310 -5.90 30.70 -18.51
N GLY A 311 -7.14 30.40 -18.14
CA GLY A 311 -7.78 30.87 -16.91
C GLY A 311 -8.53 32.20 -17.07
N GLN A 312 -8.43 32.87 -18.21
CA GLN A 312 -9.06 34.19 -18.42
C GLN A 312 -10.29 34.11 -19.32
N LYS A 313 -11.05 35.21 -19.30
CA LYS A 313 -12.20 35.46 -20.16
C LYS A 313 -13.31 34.40 -20.06
N ILE A 314 -13.58 33.96 -18.83
CA ILE A 314 -14.69 33.06 -18.50
C ILE A 314 -16.01 33.84 -18.52
N SER A 315 -17.07 33.20 -18.97
CA SER A 315 -18.43 33.71 -19.02
C SER A 315 -19.34 32.85 -18.15
N GLY A 316 -20.32 33.47 -17.49
CA GLY A 316 -21.44 32.80 -16.84
C GLY A 316 -22.64 32.64 -17.78
N ASN A 317 -22.44 32.85 -19.09
CA ASN A 317 -23.46 32.79 -20.14
C ASN A 317 -24.65 33.73 -19.89
N GLY A 318 -24.41 34.82 -19.16
CA GLY A 318 -25.45 35.77 -18.77
C GLY A 318 -26.59 35.13 -17.95
N ASP A 319 -26.31 34.05 -17.20
CA ASP A 319 -27.30 33.32 -16.42
C ASP A 319 -27.96 34.19 -15.34
N ILE A 320 -29.29 34.23 -15.33
CA ILE A 320 -30.09 34.86 -14.26
C ILE A 320 -31.15 33.89 -13.77
N LEU A 321 -31.16 33.64 -12.46
CA LEU A 321 -32.24 32.94 -11.76
C LEU A 321 -33.11 33.96 -11.00
N SER A 322 -34.41 33.87 -11.19
CA SER A 322 -35.40 34.76 -10.57
C SER A 322 -36.71 34.04 -10.31
N PHE A 323 -37.55 34.62 -9.45
CA PHE A 323 -38.81 34.00 -9.05
C PHE A 323 -39.96 35.01 -9.09
N ALA A 324 -41.12 34.56 -9.61
CA ALA A 324 -42.41 35.19 -9.35
C ALA A 324 -43.06 34.49 -8.16
N TYR A 325 -42.95 35.10 -6.99
CA TYR A 325 -43.39 34.51 -5.72
C TYR A 325 -44.86 34.82 -5.42
N ASN A 326 -45.62 33.79 -5.04
CA ASN A 326 -46.99 33.91 -4.52
C ASN A 326 -47.98 34.63 -5.48
N THR A 327 -47.93 34.26 -6.76
CA THR A 327 -48.79 34.77 -7.84
C THR A 327 -50.29 34.60 -7.57
N ASP A 328 -51.15 35.26 -8.34
CA ASP A 328 -52.61 35.14 -8.30
C ASP A 328 -53.10 33.75 -8.76
N GLU A 329 -52.31 33.06 -9.58
CA GLU A 329 -52.61 31.75 -10.15
C GLU A 329 -51.85 30.62 -9.43
N ILE A 330 -52.28 29.38 -9.63
CA ILE A 330 -51.52 28.21 -9.17
C ILE A 330 -50.53 27.85 -10.28
N VAL A 331 -49.24 27.99 -9.99
CA VAL A 331 -48.16 27.69 -10.96
C VAL A 331 -47.82 26.20 -10.95
N ASN A 332 -47.91 25.54 -9.79
CA ASN A 332 -47.48 24.15 -9.61
C ASN A 332 -46.04 23.89 -10.08
N GLY A 333 -45.14 24.85 -9.85
CA GLY A 333 -43.73 24.80 -10.29
C GLY A 333 -42.79 24.09 -9.32
N VAL A 334 -43.29 23.16 -8.49
CA VAL A 334 -42.48 22.38 -7.55
C VAL A 334 -42.56 20.91 -7.98
N GLY A 335 -41.41 20.29 -8.19
CA GLY A 335 -41.30 18.89 -8.57
C GLY A 335 -41.72 17.94 -7.46
N SER A 336 -42.05 16.70 -7.82
CA SER A 336 -42.43 15.63 -6.89
C SER A 336 -42.04 14.27 -7.46
N ASN A 337 -41.51 13.39 -6.61
CA ASN A 337 -41.22 12.00 -6.90
C ASN A 337 -42.49 11.17 -7.19
N THR A 338 -43.66 11.66 -6.76
CA THR A 338 -44.97 11.05 -7.03
C THR A 338 -45.88 12.05 -7.74
N PRO A 339 -45.56 12.43 -9.00
CA PRO A 339 -46.26 13.47 -9.71
C PRO A 339 -47.73 13.08 -9.95
N SER A 340 -48.62 14.09 -9.93
CA SER A 340 -50.04 13.89 -10.23
C SER A 340 -50.24 13.53 -11.71
N ALA A 341 -51.03 12.48 -11.98
CA ALA A 341 -51.39 12.11 -13.35
C ALA A 341 -52.23 13.18 -14.08
N PHE A 342 -53.00 13.98 -13.35
CA PHE A 342 -53.89 15.01 -13.93
C PHE A 342 -53.25 16.40 -13.96
N HIS A 343 -52.39 16.70 -12.97
CA HIS A 343 -51.76 18.00 -12.81
C HIS A 343 -50.26 17.84 -12.49
N PRO A 344 -49.46 17.26 -13.40
CA PRO A 344 -48.03 17.12 -13.18
C PRO A 344 -47.34 18.49 -13.15
N CYS A 345 -46.16 18.55 -12.52
CA CYS A 345 -45.27 19.71 -12.65
C CYS A 345 -44.73 19.81 -14.09
N GLY A 346 -44.52 18.66 -14.74
CA GLY A 346 -43.83 18.55 -16.02
C GLY A 346 -42.31 18.54 -15.84
N PRO A 347 -41.54 18.35 -16.93
CA PRO A 347 -40.09 18.53 -16.90
C PRO A 347 -39.69 19.91 -16.36
N THR A 348 -38.47 20.07 -15.84
CA THR A 348 -38.02 21.33 -15.26
C THR A 348 -38.28 22.52 -16.19
N ILE A 349 -37.96 22.41 -17.48
CA ILE A 349 -38.28 23.44 -18.48
C ILE A 349 -39.21 22.83 -19.53
N THR A 350 -40.36 23.45 -19.77
CA THR A 350 -41.34 23.01 -20.76
C THR A 350 -41.50 24.04 -21.88
N GLY A 351 -41.42 25.33 -21.56
CA GLY A 351 -41.57 26.43 -22.53
C GLY A 351 -40.50 27.51 -22.40
N MET A 352 -40.31 28.27 -23.47
CA MET A 352 -39.38 29.40 -23.51
C MET A 352 -39.93 30.55 -24.36
N ILE A 353 -39.41 31.76 -24.10
CA ILE A 353 -39.48 32.93 -24.97
C ILE A 353 -38.07 33.15 -25.52
N ASP A 354 -37.90 33.00 -26.83
CA ASP A 354 -36.60 33.12 -27.49
C ASP A 354 -36.48 34.47 -28.23
N ASN A 355 -35.81 35.44 -27.59
CA ASN A 355 -35.60 36.77 -28.15
C ASN A 355 -34.22 36.91 -28.82
N ARG A 356 -33.59 35.81 -29.21
CA ARG A 356 -32.30 35.84 -29.91
C ARG A 356 -32.42 36.19 -31.38
N GLY A 357 -33.60 36.09 -32.01
CA GLY A 357 -33.77 36.39 -33.44
C GLY A 357 -33.47 37.85 -33.81
N SER A 358 -33.10 38.11 -35.07
CA SER A 358 -32.72 39.43 -35.57
C SER A 358 -33.81 40.51 -35.45
N GLU A 359 -35.08 40.11 -35.49
CA GLU A 359 -36.22 41.04 -35.28
C GLU A 359 -36.36 41.47 -33.81
N ALA A 360 -36.08 40.56 -32.87
CA ALA A 360 -36.21 40.80 -31.44
C ALA A 360 -34.96 41.48 -30.85
N ALA A 361 -33.78 41.10 -31.33
CA ALA A 361 -32.49 41.63 -30.92
C ALA A 361 -31.61 41.92 -32.16
N PRO A 362 -31.68 43.14 -32.74
CA PRO A 362 -30.85 43.51 -33.89
C PRO A 362 -29.36 43.37 -33.62
N ASN A 363 -28.92 43.74 -32.41
CA ASN A 363 -27.60 43.43 -31.89
C ASN A 363 -27.65 42.09 -31.15
N VAL A 364 -26.86 41.12 -31.61
CA VAL A 364 -26.84 39.75 -31.05
C VAL A 364 -26.56 39.72 -29.55
N ARG A 365 -25.75 40.65 -29.04
CA ARG A 365 -25.40 40.72 -27.61
C ARG A 365 -26.56 41.15 -26.70
N ASP A 366 -27.65 41.66 -27.27
CA ASP A 366 -28.87 41.99 -26.52
C ASP A 366 -29.89 40.84 -26.55
N GLY A 367 -29.59 39.78 -27.33
CA GLY A 367 -30.37 38.56 -27.41
C GLY A 367 -30.37 37.78 -26.11
N HIS A 368 -31.53 37.24 -25.75
CA HIS A 368 -31.73 36.49 -24.52
C HIS A 368 -32.86 35.46 -24.68
N VAL A 369 -32.83 34.44 -23.85
CA VAL A 369 -33.89 33.43 -23.76
C VAL A 369 -34.44 33.42 -22.34
N ILE A 370 -35.76 33.43 -22.19
CA ILE A 370 -36.44 33.30 -20.89
C ILE A 370 -37.12 31.94 -20.85
N GLN A 371 -36.78 31.11 -19.87
CA GLN A 371 -37.33 29.79 -19.65
C GLN A 371 -38.08 29.75 -18.33
N GLU A 372 -39.22 29.07 -18.31
CA GLU A 372 -39.89 28.74 -17.07
C GLU A 372 -39.27 27.47 -16.46
N GLY A 373 -39.11 27.45 -15.13
CA GLY A 373 -38.41 26.40 -14.39
C GLY A 373 -39.28 25.75 -13.31
N ALA A 374 -38.99 24.48 -13.01
CA ALA A 374 -39.46 23.78 -11.82
C ALA A 374 -38.39 23.80 -10.71
N ILE A 375 -38.83 23.89 -9.46
CA ILE A 375 -37.98 23.71 -8.27
C ILE A 375 -38.05 22.22 -7.90
N PRO A 376 -36.93 21.48 -7.92
CA PRO A 376 -36.94 20.05 -7.60
C PRO A 376 -37.37 19.81 -6.14
N GLU A 377 -38.01 18.66 -5.90
CA GLU A 377 -38.55 18.29 -4.58
C GLU A 377 -37.51 18.40 -3.46
N THR A 378 -36.28 17.99 -3.72
CA THR A 378 -35.16 18.01 -2.77
C THR A 378 -34.83 19.42 -2.27
N LEU A 379 -35.08 20.47 -3.06
CA LEU A 379 -34.82 21.86 -2.70
C LEU A 379 -36.08 22.58 -2.15
N ALA A 380 -37.27 21.99 -2.27
CA ALA A 380 -38.52 22.58 -1.82
C ALA A 380 -38.52 22.99 -0.32
N PRO A 381 -37.90 22.25 0.64
CA PRO A 381 -37.89 22.64 2.04
C PRO A 381 -37.12 23.93 2.35
N ILE A 382 -36.07 24.24 1.58
CA ILE A 382 -35.20 25.40 1.82
C ILE A 382 -35.59 26.63 1.01
N ILE A 383 -36.27 26.44 -0.13
CA ILE A 383 -36.60 27.53 -1.06
C ILE A 383 -37.54 28.56 -0.42
N GLN A 384 -38.49 28.13 0.42
CA GLN A 384 -39.44 29.04 1.08
C GLN A 384 -38.72 30.04 2.00
N SER A 385 -37.77 29.55 2.82
CA SER A 385 -36.98 30.40 3.71
C SER A 385 -36.10 31.38 2.92
N MET A 386 -35.49 30.93 1.82
CA MET A 386 -34.72 31.79 0.93
C MET A 386 -35.60 32.91 0.35
N LEU A 387 -36.75 32.57 -0.23
CA LEU A 387 -37.67 33.52 -0.84
C LEU A 387 -38.23 34.53 0.18
N ASP A 388 -38.43 34.14 1.44
CA ASP A 388 -38.91 35.04 2.49
C ASP A 388 -37.84 36.02 2.97
N VAL A 389 -36.56 35.62 3.04
CA VAL A 389 -35.46 36.44 3.58
C VAL A 389 -34.75 37.30 2.53
N GLN A 390 -34.89 36.98 1.24
CA GLN A 390 -34.19 37.67 0.15
C GLN A 390 -34.53 39.19 0.09
N PRO A 391 -33.53 40.09 0.09
CA PRO A 391 -33.74 41.54 -0.06
C PRO A 391 -34.08 41.93 -1.52
N GLY A 392 -34.59 43.16 -1.73
CA GLY A 392 -34.81 43.71 -3.08
C GLY A 392 -36.08 43.22 -3.80
N LYS A 393 -37.13 42.87 -3.05
CA LYS A 393 -38.40 42.41 -3.62
C LYS A 393 -39.17 43.54 -4.31
N ILE A 394 -39.70 43.28 -5.50
CA ILE A 394 -40.59 44.21 -6.22
C ILE A 394 -42.03 43.68 -6.11
N TYR A 395 -42.91 44.49 -5.52
CA TYR A 395 -44.31 44.14 -5.30
C TYR A 395 -45.18 44.53 -6.49
N PRO A 396 -46.28 43.79 -6.75
CA PRO A 396 -47.15 44.07 -7.88
C PRO A 396 -47.97 45.35 -7.69
N THR A 397 -48.40 45.95 -8.79
CA THR A 397 -49.17 47.20 -8.87
C THR A 397 -50.50 47.10 -8.12
N LYS A 398 -51.13 45.91 -8.10
CA LYS A 398 -52.32 45.58 -7.32
C LYS A 398 -51.98 44.52 -6.27
N PHE A 399 -51.61 44.93 -5.06
CA PHE A 399 -51.14 44.01 -4.01
C PHE A 399 -52.21 43.65 -2.97
N ASP A 400 -52.71 42.41 -3.00
CA ASP A 400 -53.63 41.87 -1.98
C ASP A 400 -52.86 41.31 -0.77
N ARG A 401 -52.61 42.17 0.22
CA ARG A 401 -51.89 41.83 1.46
C ARG A 401 -52.50 40.64 2.20
N LEU A 402 -53.83 40.50 2.18
CA LEU A 402 -54.52 39.48 2.95
C LEU A 402 -54.33 38.09 2.32
N ARG A 403 -54.50 37.97 0.98
CA ARG A 403 -54.21 36.73 0.24
C ARG A 403 -52.76 36.30 0.40
N HIS A 404 -51.82 37.23 0.27
CA HIS A 404 -50.40 36.93 0.40
C HIS A 404 -50.03 36.45 1.81
N LEU A 405 -50.64 36.99 2.87
CA LEU A 405 -50.43 36.52 4.24
C LEU A 405 -51.03 35.13 4.46
N TRP A 406 -52.26 34.89 4.00
CA TRP A 406 -52.94 33.59 4.15
C TRP A 406 -52.24 32.45 3.43
N SER A 407 -51.77 32.67 2.20
CA SER A 407 -51.01 31.68 1.42
C SER A 407 -49.67 31.35 2.07
N ARG A 408 -48.99 32.33 2.66
CA ARG A 408 -47.75 32.12 3.46
C ARG A 408 -48.02 31.31 4.72
N MET A 409 -49.09 31.64 5.47
CA MET A 409 -49.51 30.84 6.63
C MET A 409 -49.84 29.40 6.24
N LYS A 410 -50.49 29.18 5.09
CA LYS A 410 -50.76 27.83 4.57
C LYS A 410 -49.48 27.04 4.27
N THR A 411 -48.46 27.65 3.65
CA THR A 411 -47.16 26.99 3.46
C THR A 411 -46.52 26.59 4.79
N MET A 412 -46.55 27.48 5.78
CA MET A 412 -45.97 27.22 7.10
C MET A 412 -46.71 26.11 7.86
N MET A 413 -48.05 26.06 7.78
CA MET A 413 -48.85 25.06 8.49
C MET A 413 -48.99 23.71 7.77
N PHE A 414 -49.06 23.72 6.44
CA PHE A 414 -49.43 22.54 5.63
C PHE A 414 -48.38 22.16 4.56
N GLY A 415 -47.24 22.86 4.51
CA GLY A 415 -46.11 22.56 3.63
C GLY A 415 -46.18 23.18 2.22
N ALA A 416 -45.10 23.01 1.45
CA ALA A 416 -44.92 23.60 0.12
C ALA A 416 -45.94 23.12 -0.92
N TYR A 417 -46.38 21.86 -0.82
CA TYR A 417 -47.32 21.22 -1.75
C TYR A 417 -48.79 21.53 -1.47
N ALA A 418 -49.12 22.22 -0.37
CA ALA A 418 -50.51 22.55 -0.07
C ALA A 418 -51.13 23.43 -1.18
N LYS A 419 -52.34 23.08 -1.63
CA LYS A 419 -53.02 23.80 -2.71
C LYS A 419 -53.23 25.27 -2.35
N GLY A 420 -52.72 26.18 -3.19
CA GLY A 420 -52.82 27.62 -2.95
C GLY A 420 -51.90 28.15 -1.83
N SER A 421 -50.89 27.37 -1.44
CA SER A 421 -49.77 27.84 -0.61
C SER A 421 -48.89 28.83 -1.39
N SER A 422 -48.03 29.61 -0.71
CA SER A 422 -47.17 30.59 -1.38
C SER A 422 -46.16 29.93 -2.33
N VAL A 423 -45.59 28.78 -1.97
CA VAL A 423 -44.65 28.03 -2.83
C VAL A 423 -45.37 27.41 -4.03
N ASN A 424 -46.56 26.83 -3.84
CA ASN A 424 -47.36 26.25 -4.93
C ASN A 424 -47.79 27.30 -5.99
N ARG A 425 -47.77 28.58 -5.60
CA ARG A 425 -48.02 29.76 -6.43
C ARG A 425 -46.74 30.46 -6.92
N THR A 426 -45.59 29.79 -6.84
CA THR A 426 -44.29 30.35 -7.24
C THR A 426 -43.84 29.79 -8.59
N GLN A 427 -43.33 30.67 -9.45
CA GLN A 427 -42.72 30.35 -10.73
C GLN A 427 -41.23 30.70 -10.69
N ALA A 428 -40.39 29.85 -11.27
CA ALA A 428 -38.97 30.14 -11.49
C ALA A 428 -38.75 30.61 -12.93
N TYR A 429 -37.88 31.60 -13.11
CA TYR A 429 -37.37 32.06 -14.39
C TYR A 429 -35.88 31.75 -14.47
N LEU A 430 -35.49 31.15 -15.60
CA LEU A 430 -34.11 30.90 -15.98
C LEU A 430 -33.85 31.72 -17.24
N ILE A 431 -32.84 32.59 -17.20
CA ILE A 431 -32.46 33.41 -18.36
C ILE A 431 -31.04 33.09 -18.74
N MET A 432 -30.78 33.01 -20.04
CA MET A 432 -29.44 33.07 -20.61
C MET A 432 -29.34 34.31 -21.49
N SER A 433 -28.22 35.02 -21.41
CA SER A 433 -27.96 36.26 -22.16
C SER A 433 -26.46 36.42 -22.43
N HIS A 434 -25.98 37.63 -22.76
CA HIS A 434 -24.56 37.90 -22.91
C HIS A 434 -24.01 38.70 -21.73
N ASP A 435 -22.85 38.30 -21.22
CA ASP A 435 -22.09 39.03 -20.20
C ASP A 435 -20.78 39.61 -20.79
N SER A 436 -19.95 40.21 -19.94
CA SER A 436 -18.68 40.82 -20.36
C SER A 436 -17.57 39.81 -20.67
N ASN A 437 -17.77 38.51 -20.39
CA ASN A 437 -16.73 37.48 -20.44
C ASN A 437 -15.47 37.88 -19.64
N GLU A 438 -15.62 38.44 -18.44
CA GLU A 438 -14.51 38.93 -17.59
C GLU A 438 -14.30 38.08 -16.33
N GLY A 439 -14.66 36.80 -16.41
CA GLY A 439 -14.31 35.80 -15.41
C GLY A 439 -12.84 35.40 -15.50
N ILE A 440 -12.21 35.25 -14.33
CA ILE A 440 -10.83 34.82 -14.17
C ILE A 440 -10.82 33.66 -13.16
N LEU A 441 -10.29 32.51 -13.58
CA LEU A 441 -9.98 31.39 -12.72
C LEU A 441 -8.47 31.31 -12.54
N GLN A 442 -8.04 31.33 -11.28
CA GLN A 442 -6.65 31.11 -10.88
C GLN A 442 -6.60 30.00 -9.83
N LEU A 443 -5.38 29.58 -9.49
CA LEU A 443 -5.15 28.66 -8.38
C LEU A 443 -4.45 29.40 -7.25
N ARG A 444 -5.04 29.35 -6.06
CA ARG A 444 -4.45 29.81 -4.81
C ARG A 444 -4.28 28.59 -3.90
N ASP A 445 -3.06 28.29 -3.49
CA ASP A 445 -2.74 27.11 -2.67
C ASP A 445 -3.35 25.81 -3.23
N ASP A 446 -3.21 25.61 -4.55
CA ASP A 446 -3.75 24.45 -5.30
C ASP A 446 -5.29 24.36 -5.39
N LYS A 447 -6.01 25.42 -4.98
CA LYS A 447 -7.47 25.50 -4.98
C LYS A 447 -7.98 26.55 -5.96
N PRO A 448 -9.13 26.34 -6.60
CA PRO A 448 -9.71 27.29 -7.53
C PRO A 448 -10.08 28.61 -6.81
N ASP A 449 -9.63 29.72 -7.37
CA ASP A 449 -10.03 31.07 -7.01
C ASP A 449 -10.69 31.71 -8.24
N LEU A 450 -12.01 31.89 -8.17
CA LEU A 450 -12.84 32.32 -9.28
C LEU A 450 -13.34 33.74 -9.02
N GLN A 451 -13.09 34.64 -9.96
CA GLN A 451 -13.47 36.04 -9.85
C GLN A 451 -14.18 36.48 -11.13
N PHE A 452 -15.40 36.99 -11.02
CA PHE A 452 -16.10 37.64 -12.12
C PHE A 452 -16.02 39.16 -11.94
N ILE A 453 -15.05 39.77 -12.62
CA ILE A 453 -14.84 41.21 -12.57
C ILE A 453 -15.87 41.82 -13.52
N GLY A 454 -16.84 42.57 -12.98
CA GLY A 454 -17.85 43.22 -13.81
C GLY A 454 -19.08 42.38 -14.14
N VAL A 455 -19.59 41.59 -13.16
CA VAL A 455 -20.88 40.85 -13.28
C VAL A 455 -21.98 41.74 -13.87
N GLY A 456 -22.19 41.56 -15.17
CA GLY A 456 -23.19 42.20 -16.00
C GLY A 456 -22.95 43.69 -16.23
N ARG A 457 -23.09 44.15 -17.48
CA ARG A 457 -23.48 45.54 -17.72
C ARG A 457 -24.68 45.82 -16.82
N ALA A 458 -24.50 46.64 -15.77
CA ALA A 458 -25.54 46.89 -14.77
C ALA A 458 -26.87 47.30 -15.43
N GLU A 459 -26.79 47.95 -16.61
CA GLU A 459 -27.92 48.36 -17.44
C GLU A 459 -28.66 47.19 -18.11
N HIS A 460 -27.98 46.26 -18.81
CA HIS A 460 -28.66 45.14 -19.49
C HIS A 460 -29.26 44.13 -18.50
N ALA A 461 -28.53 43.82 -17.42
CA ALA A 461 -29.07 42.99 -16.35
C ALA A 461 -30.27 43.65 -15.65
N ALA A 462 -30.26 44.99 -15.50
CA ALA A 462 -31.41 45.74 -14.98
C ALA A 462 -32.60 45.74 -15.95
N GLU A 463 -32.35 45.80 -17.26
CA GLU A 463 -33.38 45.69 -18.30
C GLU A 463 -34.07 44.33 -18.25
N LEU A 464 -33.31 43.23 -18.23
CA LEU A 464 -33.86 41.87 -18.11
C LEU A 464 -34.67 41.70 -16.82
N ARG A 465 -34.18 42.25 -15.69
CA ARG A 465 -34.94 42.28 -14.43
C ARG A 465 -36.23 43.09 -14.55
N SER A 466 -36.24 44.18 -15.30
CA SER A 466 -37.45 44.97 -15.57
C SER A 466 -38.48 44.18 -16.37
N ILE A 467 -38.04 43.42 -17.38
CA ILE A 467 -38.91 42.53 -18.17
C ILE A 467 -39.52 41.46 -17.27
N LEU A 468 -38.72 40.80 -16.43
CA LEU A 468 -39.24 39.81 -15.48
C LEU A 468 -40.17 40.40 -14.42
N ALA A 469 -39.90 41.62 -13.95
CA ALA A 469 -40.79 42.32 -13.02
C ALA A 469 -42.16 42.59 -13.67
N LYS A 470 -42.20 43.01 -14.94
CA LYS A 470 -43.45 43.17 -15.71
C LYS A 470 -44.18 41.83 -15.92
N ALA A 471 -43.44 40.77 -16.25
CA ALA A 471 -43.99 39.42 -16.38
C ALA A 471 -44.63 38.95 -15.07
N THR A 472 -43.95 39.20 -13.95
CA THR A 472 -44.39 38.84 -12.60
C THR A 472 -45.62 39.66 -12.15
N ASP A 473 -45.64 40.96 -12.45
CA ASP A 473 -46.77 41.85 -12.15
C ASP A 473 -48.04 41.42 -12.88
N SER A 474 -47.92 40.93 -14.13
CA SER A 474 -49.06 40.47 -14.94
C SER A 474 -49.83 39.30 -14.33
N VAL A 475 -49.20 38.56 -13.41
CA VAL A 475 -49.78 37.43 -12.68
C VAL A 475 -49.89 37.71 -11.18
N GLY A 476 -49.76 38.97 -10.75
CA GLY A 476 -49.92 39.40 -9.35
C GLY A 476 -48.90 38.82 -8.37
N GLY A 477 -47.71 38.45 -8.85
CA GLY A 477 -46.63 37.90 -8.03
C GLY A 477 -45.70 38.97 -7.45
N VAL A 478 -44.88 38.58 -6.48
CA VAL A 478 -43.76 39.39 -5.97
C VAL A 478 -42.49 38.93 -6.69
N PHE A 479 -41.81 39.85 -7.39
CA PHE A 479 -40.57 39.53 -8.08
C PHE A 479 -39.41 39.46 -7.08
N ILE A 480 -38.65 38.36 -7.13
CA ILE A 480 -37.51 38.08 -6.27
C ILE A 480 -36.32 37.65 -7.14
N ASN A 481 -35.20 38.36 -7.02
CA ASN A 481 -33.96 38.03 -7.70
C ASN A 481 -33.07 37.18 -6.79
N SER A 482 -32.59 36.03 -7.25
CA SER A 482 -31.69 35.17 -6.46
C SER A 482 -30.26 35.74 -6.41
N PRO A 483 -29.38 35.20 -5.56
CA PRO A 483 -27.94 35.44 -5.67
C PRO A 483 -27.43 35.06 -7.07
N SER A 484 -26.38 35.73 -7.55
CA SER A 484 -25.81 35.47 -8.87
C SER A 484 -25.14 34.10 -8.89
N MET A 485 -25.65 33.21 -9.75
CA MET A 485 -25.17 31.85 -9.95
C MET A 485 -25.27 31.53 -11.43
N THR A 486 -24.30 30.79 -11.97
CA THR A 486 -24.36 30.21 -13.31
C THR A 486 -24.29 28.69 -13.23
N VAL A 487 -25.03 28.03 -14.13
CA VAL A 487 -24.95 26.59 -14.40
C VAL A 487 -24.32 26.33 -15.78
N HIS A 488 -23.94 27.40 -16.48
CA HIS A 488 -23.39 27.40 -17.82
C HIS A 488 -22.03 28.13 -17.86
N PRO A 489 -21.02 27.72 -17.07
CA PRO A 489 -19.69 28.29 -17.19
C PRO A 489 -19.09 27.98 -18.57
N LEU A 490 -18.60 29.01 -19.26
CA LEU A 490 -17.99 28.93 -20.59
C LEU A 490 -16.63 29.62 -20.60
N GLY A 491 -15.66 29.08 -21.32
CA GLY A 491 -14.32 29.66 -21.42
C GLY A 491 -13.35 29.20 -20.34
N GLY A 492 -12.18 29.85 -20.27
CA GLY A 492 -11.04 29.45 -19.45
C GLY A 492 -9.92 28.80 -20.27
N ALA A 493 -10.25 27.91 -21.21
CA ALA A 493 -9.35 27.39 -22.23
C ALA A 493 -9.87 27.72 -23.66
N ARG A 494 -10.26 28.98 -23.87
CA ARG A 494 -11.00 29.42 -25.07
C ARG A 494 -10.24 29.22 -26.38
N MET A 495 -10.99 28.99 -27.46
CA MET A 495 -10.46 29.08 -28.81
C MET A 495 -9.90 30.48 -29.09
N SER A 496 -8.78 30.52 -29.79
CA SER A 496 -8.16 31.75 -30.27
C SER A 496 -8.93 32.32 -31.45
N SER A 497 -9.11 33.63 -31.46
CA SER A 497 -9.72 34.33 -32.58
C SER A 497 -8.77 34.43 -33.78
N ASP A 498 -7.46 34.57 -33.56
CA ASP A 498 -6.47 34.77 -34.63
C ASP A 498 -5.55 33.56 -34.89
N GLY A 499 -5.78 32.45 -34.19
CA GLY A 499 -4.94 31.25 -34.30
C GLY A 499 -3.66 31.30 -33.47
N THR A 500 -3.47 32.32 -32.63
CA THR A 500 -2.32 32.45 -31.73
C THR A 500 -2.69 32.31 -30.26
N GLY A 501 -1.73 31.91 -29.44
CA GLY A 501 -1.87 31.83 -28.00
C GLY A 501 -2.02 33.18 -27.28
N LEU A 502 -1.88 34.32 -27.98
CA LEU A 502 -2.18 35.65 -27.41
C LEU A 502 -3.68 35.98 -27.40
N GLN A 503 -4.49 35.31 -28.24
CA GLN A 503 -5.94 35.55 -28.34
C GLN A 503 -6.80 34.35 -27.95
N GLY A 504 -6.19 33.25 -27.52
CA GLY A 504 -6.87 32.13 -26.88
C GLY A 504 -5.91 31.12 -26.28
N ALA A 505 -6.44 30.11 -25.60
CA ALA A 505 -5.65 29.03 -25.03
C ALA A 505 -5.52 27.82 -25.97
N VAL A 506 -6.47 27.65 -26.89
CA VAL A 506 -6.49 26.55 -27.86
C VAL A 506 -6.72 27.06 -29.28
N ASN A 507 -6.25 26.31 -30.28
CA ASN A 507 -6.54 26.61 -31.69
C ASN A 507 -8.01 26.27 -32.05
N HIS A 508 -8.42 26.51 -33.30
CA HIS A 508 -9.79 26.26 -33.75
C HIS A 508 -10.23 24.78 -33.69
N VAL A 509 -9.30 23.83 -33.50
CA VAL A 509 -9.57 22.39 -33.33
C VAL A 509 -9.74 22.05 -31.84
N GLY A 510 -9.21 22.87 -30.94
CA GLY A 510 -9.17 22.58 -29.49
C GLY A 510 -7.79 22.15 -29.00
N GLN A 511 -6.74 22.16 -29.83
CA GLN A 511 -5.39 21.82 -29.40
C GLN A 511 -4.77 22.95 -28.58
N LEU A 512 -4.14 22.61 -27.45
CA LEU A 512 -3.56 23.56 -26.49
C LEU A 512 -2.33 24.26 -27.05
N PHE A 513 -2.28 25.59 -27.00
CA PHE A 513 -1.07 26.35 -27.36
C PHE A 513 0.05 26.18 -26.32
N VAL A 514 1.29 26.11 -26.80
CA VAL A 514 2.52 26.04 -25.98
C VAL A 514 2.84 27.40 -25.34
N GLY A 515 2.48 28.51 -25.99
CA GLY A 515 2.83 29.85 -25.54
C GLY A 515 2.02 30.92 -26.26
N ASN A 516 2.68 31.97 -26.75
CA ASN A 516 2.03 33.14 -27.36
C ASN A 516 1.78 32.98 -28.88
N GLY A 517 2.49 32.07 -29.55
CA GLY A 517 2.43 31.88 -31.01
C GLY A 517 1.38 30.84 -31.45
N GLU A 518 1.59 30.28 -32.64
CA GLU A 518 0.70 29.27 -33.24
C GLU A 518 1.04 27.82 -32.84
N GLU A 519 2.16 27.60 -32.15
CA GLU A 519 2.63 26.27 -31.76
C GLU A 519 1.69 25.62 -30.74
N VAL A 520 1.27 24.38 -31.02
CA VAL A 520 0.37 23.59 -30.18
C VAL A 520 1.02 22.31 -29.66
N HIS A 521 0.52 21.84 -28.54
CA HIS A 521 0.74 20.47 -28.04
C HIS A 521 -0.07 19.50 -28.91
N GLU A 522 0.57 18.84 -29.88
CA GLU A 522 -0.10 17.97 -30.87
C GLU A 522 -1.03 16.91 -30.25
N GLY A 523 -0.78 16.47 -29.01
CA GLY A 523 -1.60 15.48 -28.31
C GLY A 523 -2.39 15.97 -27.10
N ILE A 524 -2.54 17.28 -26.86
CA ILE A 524 -3.46 17.79 -25.81
C ILE A 524 -4.61 18.54 -26.48
N VAL A 525 -5.84 18.07 -26.26
CA VAL A 525 -7.04 18.60 -26.92
C VAL A 525 -8.15 18.87 -25.92
N CYS A 526 -8.62 20.10 -25.82
CA CYS A 526 -9.82 20.47 -25.05
C CYS A 526 -11.07 20.29 -25.91
N VAL A 527 -12.11 19.66 -25.35
CA VAL A 527 -13.35 19.31 -26.09
C VAL A 527 -14.65 19.68 -25.35
N ASP A 528 -14.56 20.50 -24.31
CA ASP A 528 -15.72 20.90 -23.49
C ASP A 528 -16.00 22.41 -23.54
N GLY A 529 -16.89 22.88 -22.65
CA GLY A 529 -17.28 24.28 -22.53
C GLY A 529 -16.12 25.26 -22.25
N SER A 530 -14.94 24.77 -21.83
CA SER A 530 -13.74 25.61 -21.67
C SER A 530 -13.29 26.25 -22.99
N THR A 531 -13.58 25.60 -24.13
CA THR A 531 -13.16 26.05 -25.46
C THR A 531 -14.01 27.18 -26.04
N ILE A 532 -15.20 27.41 -25.49
CA ILE A 532 -16.15 28.39 -26.00
C ILE A 532 -15.69 29.81 -25.63
N PRO A 533 -15.50 30.72 -26.61
CA PRO A 533 -14.80 31.99 -26.38
C PRO A 533 -15.66 33.12 -25.81
N THR A 534 -16.98 32.98 -25.80
CA THR A 534 -17.94 34.01 -25.35
C THR A 534 -19.27 33.37 -24.96
N ALA A 535 -20.09 34.09 -24.17
CA ALA A 535 -21.49 33.76 -23.94
C ALA A 535 -22.25 33.45 -25.25
N LEU A 536 -23.11 32.44 -25.21
CA LEU A 536 -23.97 32.02 -26.33
C LEU A 536 -25.40 32.58 -26.23
N GLY A 537 -25.80 33.07 -25.06
CA GLY A 537 -27.18 33.51 -24.79
C GLY A 537 -28.21 32.38 -24.82
N VAL A 538 -27.78 31.12 -24.75
CA VAL A 538 -28.61 29.91 -24.80
C VAL A 538 -27.96 28.76 -24.03
N ASN A 539 -28.73 27.71 -23.69
CA ASN A 539 -28.19 26.49 -23.10
C ASN A 539 -27.04 25.93 -23.96
N PRO A 540 -25.84 25.71 -23.41
CA PRO A 540 -24.64 25.48 -24.20
C PRO A 540 -24.43 24.04 -24.65
N CYS A 541 -25.21 23.07 -24.14
CA CYS A 541 -24.92 21.64 -24.32
C CYS A 541 -24.87 21.22 -25.79
N ALA A 542 -25.76 21.74 -26.64
CA ALA A 542 -25.78 21.44 -28.06
C ALA A 542 -24.51 21.94 -28.76
N THR A 543 -24.07 23.17 -28.43
CA THR A 543 -22.86 23.77 -29.00
C THR A 543 -21.61 23.05 -28.54
N ILE A 544 -21.53 22.67 -27.26
CA ILE A 544 -20.44 21.85 -26.72
C ILE A 544 -20.38 20.51 -27.48
N ALA A 545 -21.53 19.85 -27.66
CA ALA A 545 -21.60 18.58 -28.37
C ALA A 545 -21.19 18.72 -29.86
N ALA A 546 -21.67 19.75 -30.55
CA ALA A 546 -21.33 20.01 -31.93
C ALA A 546 -19.84 20.34 -32.12
N LEU A 547 -19.24 21.11 -31.21
CA LEU A 547 -17.81 21.38 -31.23
C LEU A 547 -16.98 20.12 -30.96
N ALA A 548 -17.37 19.28 -30.00
CA ALA A 548 -16.69 18.02 -29.74
C ALA A 548 -16.75 17.06 -30.96
N GLU A 549 -17.92 16.94 -31.60
CA GLU A 549 -18.08 16.20 -32.86
C GLU A 549 -17.18 16.75 -33.98
N ARG A 550 -17.12 18.08 -34.12
CA ARG A 550 -16.25 18.75 -35.09
C ARG A 550 -14.78 18.46 -34.82
N THR A 551 -14.33 18.65 -33.58
CA THR A 551 -12.94 18.38 -33.17
C THR A 551 -12.57 16.93 -33.45
N CYS A 552 -13.40 15.97 -33.06
CA CYS A 552 -13.13 14.55 -33.33
C CYS A 552 -13.05 14.28 -34.83
N ALA A 553 -13.98 14.81 -35.63
CA ALA A 553 -13.96 14.62 -37.08
C ALA A 553 -12.71 15.20 -37.75
N LEU A 554 -12.25 16.37 -37.30
CA LEU A 554 -11.02 17.00 -37.79
C LEU A 554 -9.78 16.17 -37.44
N LEU A 555 -9.70 15.67 -36.20
CA LEU A 555 -8.59 14.83 -35.75
C LEU A 555 -8.57 13.47 -36.44
N ILE A 556 -9.72 12.79 -36.54
CA ILE A 556 -9.88 11.54 -37.29
C ILE A 556 -9.38 11.71 -38.72
N LYS A 557 -9.75 12.81 -39.39
CA LYS A 557 -9.28 13.13 -40.73
C LYS A 557 -7.77 13.41 -40.76
N ALA A 558 -7.25 14.20 -39.82
CA ALA A 558 -5.83 14.57 -39.75
C ALA A 558 -4.93 13.33 -39.53
N HIS A 559 -5.37 12.38 -38.71
CA HIS A 559 -4.65 11.14 -38.42
C HIS A 559 -4.97 9.99 -39.38
N SER A 560 -5.84 10.20 -40.37
CA SER A 560 -6.29 9.17 -41.32
C SER A 560 -6.88 7.93 -40.63
N TRP A 561 -7.67 8.11 -39.58
CA TRP A 561 -8.37 7.01 -38.90
C TRP A 561 -9.67 6.65 -39.60
N THR A 562 -10.00 5.36 -39.64
CA THR A 562 -11.28 4.86 -40.15
C THR A 562 -12.24 4.67 -38.99
N VAL A 563 -13.45 5.23 -39.09
CA VAL A 563 -14.50 5.11 -38.08
C VAL A 563 -15.49 4.03 -38.49
N ASP A 564 -15.85 3.17 -37.55
CA ASP A 564 -16.93 2.21 -37.71
C ASP A 564 -18.27 2.87 -37.33
N ASP A 565 -19.10 3.16 -38.33
CA ASP A 565 -20.42 3.80 -38.15
C ASP A 565 -21.56 2.78 -38.00
N THR A 566 -21.25 1.50 -37.75
CA THR A 566 -22.28 0.45 -37.59
C THR A 566 -23.18 0.76 -36.37
N PRO A 567 -24.52 0.77 -36.53
CA PRO A 567 -25.44 0.94 -35.40
C PRO A 567 -25.33 -0.22 -34.40
N ASN A 568 -25.44 0.08 -33.10
CA ASN A 568 -25.25 -0.92 -32.03
C ASN A 568 -26.36 -1.98 -31.93
N GLY A 569 -27.57 -1.73 -32.45
CA GLY A 569 -28.75 -2.51 -32.09
C GLY A 569 -29.18 -2.23 -30.65
N THR A 570 -29.76 -3.21 -29.95
CA THR A 570 -30.08 -3.10 -28.50
C THR A 570 -28.84 -3.45 -27.68
N LEU A 571 -28.41 -2.54 -26.81
CA LEU A 571 -27.28 -2.75 -25.90
C LEU A 571 -27.74 -3.40 -24.59
N ASP A 572 -27.01 -4.43 -24.17
CA ASP A 572 -27.06 -4.95 -22.80
C ASP A 572 -25.96 -4.26 -21.97
N LEU A 573 -26.36 -3.26 -21.19
CA LEU A 573 -25.44 -2.46 -20.36
C LEU A 573 -24.81 -3.23 -19.20
N PHE A 574 -25.34 -4.41 -18.88
CA PHE A 574 -24.81 -5.30 -17.84
C PHE A 574 -24.08 -6.52 -18.44
N GLY A 575 -24.07 -6.62 -19.78
CA GLY A 575 -23.41 -7.68 -20.53
C GLY A 575 -21.92 -7.40 -20.79
N LYS A 576 -21.38 -8.07 -21.81
CA LYS A 576 -20.00 -7.82 -22.28
C LYS A 576 -20.03 -6.87 -23.50
N PRO A 577 -19.04 -5.97 -23.64
CA PRO A 577 -18.97 -5.09 -24.81
C PRO A 577 -18.68 -5.90 -26.07
N VAL A 578 -19.22 -5.45 -27.22
CA VAL A 578 -19.03 -6.09 -28.53
C VAL A 578 -17.55 -6.14 -28.92
N ARG A 579 -16.79 -5.08 -28.64
CA ARG A 579 -15.31 -5.09 -28.76
C ARG A 579 -14.68 -5.05 -27.38
N SER A 580 -13.86 -6.06 -27.08
CA SER A 580 -12.95 -6.04 -25.95
C SER A 580 -11.52 -5.93 -26.44
N THR A 581 -10.79 -4.94 -25.95
CA THR A 581 -9.35 -4.76 -26.24
C THR A 581 -8.46 -5.48 -25.22
N ILE A 582 -9.05 -6.27 -24.31
CA ILE A 582 -8.32 -7.04 -23.30
C ILE A 582 -7.76 -8.30 -23.99
N ASN A 583 -6.56 -8.19 -24.56
CA ASN A 583 -5.78 -9.36 -24.96
C ASN A 583 -5.27 -10.07 -23.70
N GLY A 584 -5.62 -11.35 -23.54
CA GLY A 584 -5.33 -12.17 -22.34
C GLY A 584 -3.85 -12.45 -22.02
N THR A 585 -2.90 -11.74 -22.62
CA THR A 585 -1.45 -11.90 -22.39
C THR A 585 -0.86 -10.90 -21.39
N THR A 586 -1.53 -9.78 -21.10
CA THR A 586 -1.06 -8.78 -20.12
C THR A 586 -1.78 -8.80 -18.77
N LEU A 587 -2.92 -9.49 -18.71
CA LEU A 587 -3.63 -9.82 -17.49
C LEU A 587 -4.01 -11.29 -17.68
N GLU A 588 -3.26 -12.22 -17.09
CA GLU A 588 -3.82 -13.56 -16.90
C GLU A 588 -5.16 -13.34 -16.20
N PRO A 589 -6.26 -13.86 -16.75
CA PRO A 589 -7.52 -13.85 -16.03
C PRO A 589 -7.22 -14.49 -14.67
N LEU A 590 -7.67 -13.88 -13.59
CA LEU A 590 -7.97 -14.66 -12.39
C LEU A 590 -8.99 -15.71 -12.85
N GLU A 591 -8.49 -16.87 -13.26
CA GLU A 591 -9.30 -17.98 -13.72
C GLU A 591 -10.28 -18.33 -12.59
N ASN A 592 -11.57 -18.11 -12.86
CA ASN A 592 -12.69 -18.61 -12.09
C ASN A 592 -12.73 -18.24 -10.59
N ASP A 593 -12.71 -16.95 -10.26
CA ASP A 593 -13.33 -16.49 -9.01
C ASP A 593 -14.85 -16.45 -9.23
N THR A 594 -15.51 -17.60 -9.06
CA THR A 594 -16.92 -17.65 -8.69
C THR A 594 -17.17 -16.69 -7.53
N GLU A 595 -18.32 -16.00 -7.53
CA GLU A 595 -18.87 -15.15 -6.46
C GLU A 595 -18.52 -15.64 -5.03
N THR A 596 -17.34 -15.31 -4.52
CA THR A 596 -16.97 -15.60 -3.13
C THR A 596 -17.29 -14.38 -2.29
N THR A 597 -18.19 -14.56 -1.33
CA THR A 597 -18.74 -13.51 -0.47
C THR A 597 -17.75 -13.01 0.61
N ASP A 598 -16.53 -13.54 0.64
CA ASP A 598 -15.56 -13.36 1.73
C ASP A 598 -14.24 -12.77 1.21
N ARG A 599 -14.30 -11.58 0.58
CA ARG A 599 -13.14 -10.77 0.19
C ARG A 599 -13.00 -9.56 1.10
N ILE A 600 -11.76 -9.17 1.38
CA ILE A 600 -11.42 -8.00 2.19
C ILE A 600 -10.37 -7.17 1.47
N HIS A 601 -10.57 -5.86 1.48
CA HIS A 601 -9.57 -4.92 0.97
C HIS A 601 -9.28 -3.83 2.01
N PHE A 602 -8.03 -3.38 2.02
CA PHE A 602 -7.56 -2.29 2.87
C PHE A 602 -6.41 -1.54 2.20
N CYS A 603 -6.18 -0.31 2.65
CA CYS A 603 -5.10 0.55 2.18
C CYS A 603 -4.04 0.74 3.26
N GLU A 604 -2.76 0.67 2.87
CA GLU A 604 -1.61 0.82 3.76
C GLU A 604 -0.65 1.89 3.21
N ILE A 605 -0.12 2.74 4.10
CA ILE A 605 0.92 3.72 3.77
C ILE A 605 2.10 3.57 4.70
N LEU A 606 3.25 3.22 4.12
CA LEU A 606 4.53 3.15 4.81
C LEU A 606 5.44 4.30 4.38
N THR A 607 6.13 4.89 5.34
CA THR A 607 7.08 6.00 5.09
C THR A 607 8.42 5.69 5.76
N GLY A 608 9.51 6.10 5.13
CA GLY A 608 10.84 5.86 5.69
C GLY A 608 11.94 6.34 4.77
N HIS A 609 13.07 5.64 4.81
CA HIS A 609 14.28 6.06 4.10
C HIS A 609 14.93 4.87 3.42
N ILE A 610 15.30 5.05 2.15
CA ILE A 610 15.97 4.02 1.34
C ILE A 610 17.27 4.60 0.78
N HIS A 611 18.37 3.89 0.98
CA HIS A 611 19.65 4.21 0.38
C HIS A 611 19.72 3.58 -1.01
N ILE A 612 20.07 4.38 -2.01
CA ILE A 612 20.29 3.92 -3.39
C ILE A 612 21.80 3.66 -3.55
N GLY A 613 22.16 2.40 -3.73
CA GLY A 613 23.51 1.88 -3.76
C GLY A 613 23.58 0.41 -3.32
N SER A 614 24.58 -0.33 -3.82
CA SER A 614 24.76 -1.76 -3.55
C SER A 614 25.79 -2.08 -2.45
N SER A 615 26.54 -1.09 -1.97
CA SER A 615 27.65 -1.30 -1.03
C SER A 615 27.21 -1.58 0.40
N ILE A 616 26.01 -1.15 0.81
CA ILE A 616 25.52 -1.33 2.17
C ILE A 616 24.55 -2.51 2.20
N THR A 617 24.93 -3.57 2.89
CA THR A 617 24.10 -4.77 3.02
C THR A 617 23.15 -4.71 4.22
N SER A 618 23.52 -4.01 5.28
CA SER A 618 22.75 -3.88 6.53
C SER A 618 21.62 -2.84 6.43
N PHE A 619 20.38 -3.23 6.72
CA PHE A 619 19.22 -2.33 6.66
C PHE A 619 19.31 -1.10 7.59
N PRO A 620 19.70 -1.22 8.89
CA PRO A 620 19.85 -0.05 9.76
C PRO A 620 20.94 0.93 9.27
N THR A 621 22.03 0.39 8.73
CA THR A 621 23.12 1.20 8.17
C THR A 621 22.63 1.95 6.92
N ALA A 622 21.86 1.26 6.07
CA ALA A 622 21.27 1.84 4.87
C ALA A 622 20.26 2.94 5.21
N GLU A 623 19.39 2.72 6.21
CA GLU A 623 18.44 3.74 6.69
C GLU A 623 19.19 4.98 7.24
N SER A 624 20.25 4.79 8.02
CA SER A 624 21.06 5.89 8.57
C SER A 624 21.77 6.69 7.47
N ALA A 625 22.35 6.01 6.48
CA ALA A 625 22.97 6.66 5.31
C ALA A 625 21.94 7.42 4.48
N ALA A 626 20.75 6.84 4.27
CA ALA A 626 19.64 7.47 3.56
C ALA A 626 19.13 8.73 4.28
N LYS A 627 19.00 8.71 5.61
CA LYS A 627 18.68 9.90 6.42
C LYS A 627 19.72 11.00 6.24
N GLY A 628 21.01 10.66 6.28
CA GLY A 628 22.10 11.61 6.01
C GLY A 628 22.04 12.22 4.61
N ALA A 629 21.59 11.45 3.61
CA ALA A 629 21.42 11.87 2.23
C ALA A 629 20.04 12.48 1.92
N SER A 630 19.15 12.63 2.92
CA SER A 630 17.76 13.06 2.73
C SER A 630 16.96 12.23 1.71
N SER A 631 17.29 10.94 1.58
CA SER A 631 16.61 10.00 0.69
C SER A 631 15.40 9.37 1.38
N SER A 632 14.27 10.07 1.31
CA SER A 632 12.98 9.57 1.81
C SER A 632 12.30 8.65 0.79
N ALA A 633 11.46 7.76 1.30
CA ALA A 633 10.65 6.84 0.51
C ALA A 633 9.26 6.68 1.12
N ARG A 634 8.27 6.50 0.25
CA ARG A 634 6.86 6.28 0.61
C ARG A 634 6.30 5.16 -0.25
N LEU A 635 5.65 4.19 0.39
CA LEU A 635 4.97 3.08 -0.25
C LEU A 635 3.49 3.15 0.12
N SER A 636 2.63 3.28 -0.89
CA SER A 636 1.19 3.38 -0.73
C SER A 636 0.52 2.24 -1.49
N LEU A 637 -0.19 1.37 -0.78
CA LEU A 637 -0.76 0.14 -1.32
C LEU A 637 -2.26 0.04 -1.00
N THR A 638 -3.01 -0.56 -1.91
CA THR A 638 -4.28 -1.23 -1.64
C THR A 638 -4.04 -2.72 -1.80
N VAL A 639 -4.37 -3.48 -0.75
CA VAL A 639 -4.22 -4.93 -0.72
C VAL A 639 -5.62 -5.55 -0.77
N ASP A 640 -5.84 -6.42 -1.75
CA ASP A 640 -7.04 -7.26 -1.89
C ASP A 640 -6.68 -8.69 -1.50
N VAL A 641 -7.37 -9.18 -0.47
CA VAL A 641 -7.25 -10.54 0.03
C VAL A 641 -8.52 -11.29 -0.37
N SER A 642 -8.36 -12.20 -1.31
CA SER A 642 -9.45 -13.06 -1.79
C SER A 642 -9.58 -14.30 -0.89
N ASN A 643 -10.81 -14.66 -0.51
CA ASN A 643 -11.15 -15.82 0.34
C ASN A 643 -10.51 -15.77 1.75
N VAL A 644 -11.02 -14.92 2.64
CA VAL A 644 -10.52 -14.80 4.03
C VAL A 644 -10.58 -16.12 4.80
N SER A 645 -11.61 -16.95 4.55
CA SER A 645 -11.75 -18.27 5.15
C SER A 645 -10.56 -19.23 4.87
N ASP A 646 -9.90 -19.13 3.71
CA ASP A 646 -8.73 -19.95 3.35
C ASP A 646 -7.53 -19.64 4.25
N LEU A 647 -7.42 -18.42 4.81
CA LEU A 647 -6.32 -18.00 5.70
C LEU A 647 -6.25 -18.84 6.98
N PHE A 648 -7.37 -19.43 7.40
CA PHE A 648 -7.44 -20.28 8.60
C PHE A 648 -7.11 -21.76 8.34
N SER A 649 -6.93 -22.16 7.07
CA SER A 649 -6.60 -23.54 6.74
C SER A 649 -5.09 -23.78 6.81
N ASP A 650 -4.64 -24.63 7.74
CA ASP A 650 -3.20 -24.99 7.88
C ASP A 650 -2.65 -25.84 6.70
N SER A 651 -3.47 -26.12 5.68
CA SER A 651 -3.18 -27.07 4.59
C SER A 651 -2.85 -26.45 3.24
N THR A 652 -2.90 -25.12 3.11
CA THR A 652 -2.49 -24.41 1.88
C THR A 652 -1.42 -23.36 2.19
N PRO A 653 -0.33 -23.26 1.42
CA PRO A 653 0.57 -22.12 1.53
C PRO A 653 -0.24 -20.85 1.29
N SER A 654 -0.12 -19.86 2.19
CA SER A 654 -0.92 -18.64 2.18
C SER A 654 -1.04 -18.08 0.76
N LYS A 655 -2.24 -18.17 0.17
CA LYS A 655 -2.48 -17.67 -1.20
C LYS A 655 -2.07 -16.19 -1.25
N ALA A 656 -1.36 -15.85 -2.31
CA ALA A 656 -0.94 -14.49 -2.65
C ALA A 656 -2.12 -13.51 -2.58
N SER A 657 -2.04 -12.48 -1.72
CA SER A 657 -2.95 -11.34 -1.82
C SER A 657 -2.41 -10.35 -2.86
N ILE A 658 -3.29 -9.69 -3.61
CA ILE A 658 -2.88 -8.80 -4.68
C ILE A 658 -2.73 -7.38 -4.13
N ALA A 659 -1.62 -6.72 -4.42
CA ALA A 659 -1.38 -5.34 -4.05
C ALA A 659 -1.19 -4.44 -5.27
N THR A 660 -1.82 -3.26 -5.24
CA THR A 660 -1.70 -2.20 -6.26
C THR A 660 -1.47 -0.86 -5.57
N GLY A 661 -0.85 0.10 -6.25
CA GLY A 661 -0.52 1.37 -5.63
C GLY A 661 0.70 2.05 -6.24
N THR A 662 1.43 2.80 -5.41
CA THR A 662 2.57 3.61 -5.84
C THR A 662 3.73 3.55 -4.86
N PHE A 663 4.94 3.64 -5.38
CA PHE A 663 6.17 3.79 -4.60
C PHE A 663 6.90 5.06 -5.02
N ALA A 664 7.10 5.99 -4.09
CA ALA A 664 7.80 7.24 -4.33
C ALA A 664 9.14 7.25 -3.59
N CYS A 665 10.24 7.49 -4.31
CA CYS A 665 11.57 7.69 -3.73
C CYS A 665 12.38 8.61 -4.65
N GLY A 666 12.57 9.87 -4.24
CA GLY A 666 13.18 10.91 -5.07
C GLY A 666 14.62 10.61 -5.51
N ALA A 667 15.35 9.83 -4.71
CA ALA A 667 16.70 9.38 -5.05
C ALA A 667 16.73 8.30 -6.15
N LEU A 668 15.61 7.59 -6.36
CA LEU A 668 15.45 6.57 -7.39
C LEU A 668 14.81 7.14 -8.66
N SER A 669 13.71 7.89 -8.51
CA SER A 669 12.93 8.44 -9.60
C SER A 669 12.35 9.81 -9.22
N GLN A 670 12.26 10.72 -10.18
CA GLN A 670 11.61 12.02 -9.98
C GLN A 670 10.11 11.87 -9.73
N ASP A 671 9.46 10.94 -10.44
CA ASP A 671 8.03 10.68 -10.34
C ASP A 671 7.75 9.37 -9.58
N PRO A 672 6.56 9.22 -8.97
CA PRO A 672 6.14 7.97 -8.35
C PRO A 672 6.17 6.78 -9.32
N LEU A 673 6.66 5.64 -8.86
CA LEU A 673 6.61 4.37 -9.58
C LEU A 673 5.25 3.70 -9.33
N LEU A 674 4.67 3.11 -10.37
CA LEU A 674 3.40 2.41 -10.30
C LEU A 674 3.62 0.94 -9.92
N VAL A 675 2.84 0.43 -8.96
CA VAL A 675 2.86 -0.99 -8.58
C VAL A 675 1.94 -1.75 -9.55
N LEU A 676 2.51 -2.49 -10.49
CA LEU A 676 1.76 -3.20 -11.53
C LEU A 676 1.08 -4.46 -11.00
N ARG A 677 1.85 -5.29 -10.29
CA ARG A 677 1.41 -6.54 -9.66
C ARG A 677 2.24 -6.74 -8.40
N GLY A 678 1.60 -6.51 -7.26
CA GLY A 678 2.15 -6.81 -5.95
C GLY A 678 1.57 -8.10 -5.39
N GLU A 679 2.40 -8.89 -4.74
CA GLU A 679 2.00 -10.05 -3.94
C GLU A 679 2.33 -9.76 -2.48
N VAL A 680 1.35 -9.94 -1.60
CA VAL A 680 1.53 -9.88 -0.15
C VAL A 680 1.20 -11.25 0.43
N ARG A 681 2.14 -11.83 1.17
CA ARG A 681 1.97 -13.11 1.87
C ARG A 681 2.02 -12.90 3.38
N PHE A 682 1.03 -13.45 4.06
CA PHE A 682 0.92 -13.34 5.51
C PHE A 682 1.52 -14.58 6.21
N PHE A 683 2.34 -14.33 7.25
CA PHE A 683 2.91 -15.31 8.17
C PHE A 683 3.66 -16.49 7.52
N THR A 684 4.51 -16.21 6.52
CA THR A 684 5.39 -17.23 5.91
C THR A 684 6.54 -17.58 6.85
N VAL A 685 6.96 -18.85 6.91
CA VAL A 685 8.14 -19.27 7.69
C VAL A 685 9.39 -18.55 7.16
N ASN A 686 10.22 -18.05 8.08
CA ASN A 686 11.49 -17.40 7.74
C ASN A 686 12.65 -18.38 7.96
N ASP A 687 13.22 -18.90 6.87
CA ASP A 687 14.30 -19.89 6.92
C ASP A 687 15.64 -19.31 7.47
N GLU A 688 15.80 -17.98 7.44
CA GLU A 688 17.02 -17.30 7.86
C GLU A 688 17.13 -17.12 9.39
N VAL A 689 16.02 -17.21 10.12
CA VAL A 689 15.98 -17.03 11.59
C VAL A 689 15.52 -18.30 12.28
N SER A 690 15.90 -18.49 13.54
CA SER A 690 15.65 -19.73 14.28
C SER A 690 14.16 -19.99 14.62
N ASP A 691 13.40 -18.94 14.96
CA ASP A 691 11.95 -18.98 15.32
C ASP A 691 11.31 -17.63 14.95
N GLY A 692 10.60 -17.59 13.82
CA GLY A 692 9.93 -16.37 13.33
C GLY A 692 9.15 -16.58 12.03
N THR A 693 8.23 -15.67 11.77
CA THR A 693 7.44 -15.60 10.54
C THR A 693 7.52 -14.21 9.91
N ASN A 694 7.35 -14.15 8.60
CA ASN A 694 7.40 -12.91 7.84
C ASN A 694 6.03 -12.52 7.29
N LEU A 695 5.79 -11.21 7.18
CA LEU A 695 4.87 -10.64 6.20
C LEU A 695 5.70 -10.23 4.98
N ASP A 696 5.57 -10.94 3.87
CA ASP A 696 6.41 -10.78 2.68
C ASP A 696 5.67 -9.96 1.61
N TYR A 697 6.36 -8.97 1.03
CA TYR A 697 5.86 -8.04 0.02
C TYR A 697 6.75 -8.17 -1.21
N LYS A 698 6.17 -8.62 -2.33
CA LYS A 698 6.85 -8.73 -3.62
C LYS A 698 6.14 -7.85 -4.63
N LEU A 699 6.71 -6.69 -4.92
CA LEU A 699 6.07 -5.67 -5.75
C LEU A 699 6.88 -5.43 -7.02
N THR A 700 6.20 -5.44 -8.16
CA THR A 700 6.76 -4.97 -9.43
C THR A 700 6.45 -3.50 -9.60
N LEU A 701 7.50 -2.67 -9.69
CA LEU A 701 7.42 -1.22 -9.79
C LEU A 701 7.78 -0.76 -11.21
N LEU A 702 6.97 0.10 -11.79
CA LEU A 702 7.20 0.71 -13.11
C LEU A 702 7.42 2.22 -12.96
N SER A 703 8.55 2.73 -13.45
CA SER A 703 8.78 4.18 -13.48
C SER A 703 8.08 4.85 -14.67
N THR A 704 7.87 6.18 -14.61
CA THR A 704 7.39 6.99 -15.75
C THR A 704 8.34 6.92 -16.96
N LYS A 705 9.61 6.58 -16.72
CA LYS A 705 10.60 6.29 -17.75
C LYS A 705 10.51 4.86 -18.25
N GLY A 706 9.54 4.04 -17.86
CA GLY A 706 9.43 2.64 -18.30
C GLY A 706 10.58 1.74 -17.85
N GLU A 707 11.22 2.06 -16.72
CA GLU A 707 12.17 1.15 -16.06
C GLU A 707 11.43 0.31 -15.02
N THR A 708 11.71 -1.00 -15.01
CA THR A 708 11.13 -1.93 -14.04
C THR A 708 12.07 -2.14 -12.86
N TYR A 709 11.52 -2.09 -11.64
CA TYR A 709 12.22 -2.42 -10.41
C TYR A 709 11.40 -3.44 -9.61
N PHE A 710 12.08 -4.32 -8.86
CA PHE A 710 11.42 -5.25 -7.96
C PHE A 710 11.71 -4.85 -6.51
N LEU A 711 10.65 -4.61 -5.76
CA LEU A 711 10.70 -4.35 -4.34
C LEU A 711 10.38 -5.65 -3.60
N HIS A 712 11.35 -6.15 -2.84
CA HIS A 712 11.15 -7.21 -1.86
C HIS A 712 11.19 -6.61 -0.46
N GLY A 713 10.07 -6.69 0.24
CA GLY A 713 9.91 -6.17 1.59
C GLY A 713 9.50 -7.27 2.54
N PHE A 714 10.00 -7.26 3.78
CA PHE A 714 9.49 -8.16 4.81
C PHE A 714 9.35 -7.48 6.17
N LYS A 715 8.32 -7.89 6.92
CA LYS A 715 8.15 -7.55 8.34
C LYS A 715 8.42 -8.80 9.17
N ASN A 716 9.33 -8.72 10.13
CA ASN A 716 9.73 -9.88 10.94
C ASN A 716 8.88 -9.97 12.21
N ILE A 717 8.20 -11.10 12.41
CA ILE A 717 7.38 -11.43 13.58
C ILE A 717 8.02 -12.63 14.27
N ASP A 718 8.75 -12.36 15.35
CA ASP A 718 9.51 -13.34 16.12
C ASP A 718 9.25 -13.23 17.63
N SER A 719 9.87 -14.14 18.39
CA SER A 719 9.70 -14.23 19.85
C SER A 719 10.34 -13.07 20.63
N ASP A 720 11.07 -12.15 19.98
CA ASP A 720 11.65 -10.97 20.64
C ASP A 720 10.58 -10.00 21.15
N MET A 721 9.36 -10.06 20.60
CA MET A 721 8.24 -9.19 20.98
C MET A 721 7.51 -9.60 22.26
N ALA A 722 7.87 -10.74 22.87
CA ALA A 722 7.12 -11.30 23.99
C ALA A 722 6.88 -10.29 25.12
N PHE A 723 5.61 -10.15 25.53
CA PHE A 723 5.11 -9.21 26.54
C PHE A 723 5.48 -7.73 26.33
N SER A 724 5.96 -7.33 25.15
CA SER A 724 6.38 -5.96 24.85
C SER A 724 5.52 -5.33 23.76
N GLY A 725 4.62 -4.43 24.15
CA GLY A 725 3.78 -3.69 23.21
C GLY A 725 4.60 -2.85 22.21
N VAL A 726 5.72 -2.26 22.66
CA VAL A 726 6.62 -1.45 21.81
C VAL A 726 7.31 -2.30 20.73
N LYS A 727 7.85 -3.47 21.11
CA LYS A 727 8.47 -4.38 20.14
C LYS A 727 7.44 -5.01 19.20
N THR A 728 6.25 -5.31 19.69
CA THR A 728 5.12 -5.80 18.87
C THR A 728 4.71 -4.77 17.82
N TRP A 729 4.59 -3.49 18.23
CA TRP A 729 4.36 -2.40 17.31
C TRP A 729 5.45 -2.33 16.25
N LYS A 730 6.73 -2.37 16.66
CA LYS A 730 7.85 -2.35 15.71
C LYS A 730 7.78 -3.53 14.72
N ALA A 731 7.57 -4.75 15.20
CA ALA A 731 7.50 -5.96 14.37
C ALA A 731 6.36 -5.92 13.33
N THR A 732 5.20 -5.37 13.71
CA THR A 732 4.02 -5.31 12.84
C THR A 732 4.01 -4.12 11.87
N THR A 733 4.82 -3.08 12.14
CA THR A 733 4.82 -1.83 11.36
C THR A 733 6.11 -1.53 10.60
N THR A 734 7.21 -2.24 10.89
CA THR A 734 8.52 -2.01 10.25
C THR A 734 8.72 -2.95 9.05
N LEU A 735 8.88 -2.38 7.86
CA LEU A 735 9.14 -3.09 6.61
C LEU A 735 10.61 -2.91 6.18
N PHE A 736 11.39 -3.99 6.23
CA PHE A 736 12.75 -4.03 5.69
C PHE A 736 12.67 -4.22 4.19
N THR A 737 13.21 -3.27 3.42
CA THR A 737 12.94 -3.15 1.98
C THR A 737 14.23 -3.24 1.18
N THR A 738 14.24 -4.11 0.17
CA THR A 738 15.30 -4.22 -0.84
C THR A 738 14.73 -3.95 -2.23
N LEU A 739 15.42 -3.13 -3.01
CA LEU A 739 15.12 -2.84 -4.40
C LEU A 739 16.13 -3.54 -5.30
N THR A 740 15.65 -4.18 -6.37
CA THR A 740 16.47 -4.88 -7.37
C THR A 740 16.03 -4.56 -8.79
N ARG A 741 16.90 -4.79 -9.79
CA ARG A 741 16.55 -4.77 -11.22
C ARG A 741 16.18 -6.16 -11.73
N GLU A 742 15.76 -6.24 -13.00
CA GLU A 742 15.45 -7.50 -13.69
C GLU A 742 16.60 -8.51 -13.71
N ASP A 743 17.86 -8.07 -13.69
CA ASP A 743 19.05 -8.94 -13.63
C ASP A 743 19.38 -9.45 -12.21
N GLY A 744 18.57 -9.08 -11.21
CA GLY A 744 18.80 -9.42 -9.80
C GLY A 744 19.80 -8.51 -9.08
N SER A 745 20.37 -7.49 -9.76
CA SER A 745 21.30 -6.55 -9.12
C SER A 745 20.59 -5.68 -8.09
N ALA A 746 21.19 -5.53 -6.91
CA ALA A 746 20.67 -4.69 -5.83
C ALA A 746 20.84 -3.20 -6.17
N VAL A 747 19.72 -2.47 -6.15
CA VAL A 747 19.65 -1.02 -6.40
C VAL A 747 19.65 -0.23 -5.10
N GLY A 748 19.00 -0.73 -4.06
CA GLY A 748 18.92 -0.03 -2.79
C GLY A 748 18.33 -0.85 -1.66
N ARG A 749 18.56 -0.40 -0.43
CA ARG A 749 18.03 -1.01 0.80
C ARG A 749 17.59 0.07 1.79
N GLY A 750 16.61 -0.24 2.61
CA GLY A 750 16.16 0.68 3.64
C GLY A 750 15.02 0.15 4.50
N ILE A 751 14.44 1.04 5.29
CA ILE A 751 13.39 0.71 6.25
C ILE A 751 12.23 1.68 6.05
N LEU A 752 11.02 1.12 5.92
CA LEU A 752 9.76 1.87 5.88
C LEU A 752 8.94 1.51 7.13
N ASN A 753 8.16 2.45 7.65
CA ASN A 753 7.35 2.27 8.84
C ASN A 753 5.92 2.80 8.63
N ILE A 754 4.95 2.13 9.24
CA ILE A 754 3.58 2.66 9.37
C ILE A 754 3.55 3.60 10.58
N SER A 755 3.11 4.85 10.37
CA SER A 755 2.88 5.79 11.48
C SER A 755 1.61 5.42 12.24
N TRP A 756 1.49 5.82 13.52
CA TRP A 756 0.25 5.58 14.28
C TRP A 756 -0.99 6.16 13.58
N ARG A 757 -0.85 7.34 12.95
CA ARG A 757 -1.93 7.98 12.20
C ARG A 757 -2.34 7.16 10.98
N ASN A 758 -1.35 6.65 10.22
CA ASN A 758 -1.61 5.84 9.03
C ASN A 758 -2.17 4.46 9.37
N PHE A 759 -1.76 3.86 10.50
CA PHE A 759 -2.36 2.62 11.00
C PHE A 759 -3.84 2.80 11.37
N VAL A 760 -4.21 3.90 12.05
CA VAL A 760 -5.63 4.18 12.33
C VAL A 760 -6.44 4.37 11.04
N ASN A 761 -5.84 5.00 10.02
CA ASN A 761 -6.48 5.18 8.72
C ASN A 761 -6.59 3.86 7.93
N GLU A 762 -5.57 3.00 7.98
CA GLU A 762 -5.59 1.63 7.46
C GLU A 762 -6.75 0.86 8.08
N MET A 763 -6.88 0.86 9.41
CA MET A 763 -8.00 0.24 10.12
C MET A 763 -9.38 0.77 9.69
N ARG A 764 -9.47 2.04 9.28
CA ARG A 764 -10.71 2.66 8.76
C ARG A 764 -10.96 2.37 7.27
N SER A 765 -9.94 1.95 6.54
CA SER A 765 -10.01 1.62 5.11
C SER A 765 -10.52 0.21 4.85
N PHE A 766 -10.62 -0.65 5.87
CA PHE A 766 -11.15 -1.99 5.75
C PHE A 766 -12.59 -2.00 5.20
N ARG A 767 -12.82 -2.81 4.18
CA ARG A 767 -14.11 -3.00 3.51
C ARG A 767 -14.24 -4.46 3.06
N SER A 768 -15.49 -4.92 2.93
CA SER A 768 -15.83 -6.26 2.46
C SER A 768 -16.63 -6.21 1.16
N SER A 769 -16.65 -7.33 0.43
CA SER A 769 -17.40 -7.46 -0.84
C SER A 769 -18.92 -7.47 -0.68
N ASP A 770 -19.46 -7.89 0.47
CA ASP A 770 -20.91 -7.85 0.74
C ASP A 770 -21.29 -6.58 1.53
N GLU A 771 -21.50 -5.48 0.80
CA GLU A 771 -21.98 -4.23 1.40
C GLU A 771 -23.50 -4.21 1.64
N SER A 772 -24.25 -5.23 1.20
CA SER A 772 -25.72 -5.24 1.22
C SER A 772 -26.29 -5.42 2.63
N SER A 773 -25.54 -6.05 3.54
CA SER A 773 -25.95 -6.29 4.92
C SER A 773 -24.93 -5.77 5.94
N LEU A 774 -25.41 -5.25 7.07
CA LEU A 774 -24.54 -4.72 8.14
C LEU A 774 -23.68 -5.81 8.79
N ALA A 775 -24.16 -7.06 8.74
CA ALA A 775 -23.40 -8.25 9.14
C ALA A 775 -22.28 -8.58 8.13
N GLY A 776 -22.57 -8.54 6.83
CA GLY A 776 -21.57 -8.76 5.76
C GLY A 776 -20.46 -7.71 5.75
N ARG A 777 -20.77 -6.46 6.11
CA ARG A 777 -19.79 -5.35 6.24
C ARG A 777 -18.74 -5.57 7.34
N LEU A 778 -19.07 -6.32 8.39
CA LEU A 778 -18.21 -6.45 9.58
C LEU A 778 -17.57 -7.83 9.71
N LEU A 779 -18.16 -8.87 9.10
CA LEU A 779 -17.72 -10.25 9.30
C LEU A 779 -16.31 -10.50 8.75
N ALA A 780 -16.05 -10.21 7.46
CA ALA A 780 -14.75 -10.44 6.84
C ALA A 780 -13.60 -9.62 7.49
N PRO A 781 -13.76 -8.32 7.80
CA PRO A 781 -12.77 -7.57 8.57
C PRO A 781 -12.51 -8.13 9.96
N THR A 782 -13.55 -8.56 10.67
CA THR A 782 -13.40 -9.14 12.01
C THR A 782 -12.65 -10.46 11.96
N LEU A 783 -12.94 -11.32 10.98
CA LEU A 783 -12.25 -12.59 10.77
C LEU A 783 -10.77 -12.36 10.43
N PHE A 784 -10.46 -11.46 9.51
CA PHE A 784 -9.08 -11.13 9.15
C PHE A 784 -8.30 -10.56 10.36
N LEU A 785 -8.90 -9.64 11.12
CA LEU A 785 -8.28 -9.10 12.33
C LEU A 785 -8.10 -10.18 13.40
N ALA A 786 -9.07 -11.06 13.59
CA ALA A 786 -8.96 -12.19 14.50
C ALA A 786 -7.82 -13.13 14.10
N PHE A 787 -7.68 -13.44 12.80
CA PHE A 787 -6.55 -14.22 12.26
C PHE A 787 -5.21 -13.53 12.56
N PHE A 788 -5.08 -12.25 12.23
CA PHE A 788 -3.85 -11.50 12.43
C PHE A 788 -3.47 -11.39 13.91
N VAL A 789 -4.46 -11.11 14.77
CA VAL A 789 -4.28 -11.09 16.23
C VAL A 789 -3.92 -12.48 16.74
N GLN A 790 -4.59 -13.55 16.31
CA GLN A 790 -4.28 -14.92 16.75
C GLN A 790 -2.83 -15.30 16.41
N LYS A 791 -2.38 -15.06 15.18
CA LYS A 791 -1.03 -15.39 14.74
C LYS A 791 0.03 -14.51 15.42
N THR A 792 -0.23 -13.22 15.64
CA THR A 792 0.70 -12.31 16.35
C THR A 792 0.73 -12.58 17.86
N MET A 793 -0.42 -12.87 18.47
CA MET A 793 -0.57 -13.14 19.91
C MET A 793 0.23 -14.38 20.33
N ALA A 794 0.38 -15.37 19.43
CA ALA A 794 1.24 -16.52 19.68
C ALA A 794 2.68 -16.08 20.01
N TYR A 795 3.26 -15.13 19.26
CA TYR A 795 4.60 -14.60 19.53
C TYR A 795 4.63 -13.61 20.71
N PHE A 796 3.59 -12.79 20.89
CA PHE A 796 3.48 -11.91 22.05
C PHE A 796 3.43 -12.68 23.38
N LEU A 797 2.75 -13.83 23.39
CA LEU A 797 2.65 -14.75 24.52
C LEU A 797 3.61 -15.93 24.35
N SER A 798 4.79 -15.74 23.72
CA SER A 798 5.68 -16.85 23.33
C SER A 798 5.88 -17.92 24.41
N PRO A 799 6.12 -17.61 25.70
CA PRO A 799 6.30 -18.65 26.73
C PRO A 799 5.10 -19.59 26.96
N PHE A 800 3.93 -19.25 26.43
CA PHE A 800 2.72 -20.06 26.49
C PHE A 800 2.41 -20.80 25.18
N ARG A 801 3.23 -20.64 24.13
CA ARG A 801 3.12 -21.45 22.90
C ARG A 801 3.36 -22.93 23.23
N PRO A 802 2.71 -23.86 22.50
CA PRO A 802 3.08 -25.27 22.57
C PRO A 802 4.58 -25.44 22.29
N LEU A 803 5.24 -26.28 23.08
CA LEU A 803 6.65 -26.61 22.87
C LEU A 803 6.82 -27.31 21.52
N GLU A 804 7.90 -26.98 20.82
CA GLU A 804 8.19 -27.56 19.51
C GLU A 804 8.53 -29.05 19.62
N THR A 805 8.00 -29.84 18.70
CA THR A 805 8.45 -31.23 18.50
C THR A 805 9.78 -31.21 17.76
N PRO A 806 10.85 -31.84 18.30
CA PRO A 806 12.14 -31.85 17.61
C PRO A 806 12.04 -32.46 16.21
N ASP A 807 12.58 -31.79 15.19
CA ASP A 807 12.58 -32.31 13.82
C ASP A 807 13.72 -33.32 13.63
N TYR A 808 13.35 -34.54 13.29
CA TYR A 808 14.30 -35.61 12.96
C TYR A 808 14.42 -35.87 11.45
N SER A 809 13.82 -35.05 10.60
CA SER A 809 13.89 -35.11 9.13
C SER A 809 15.24 -34.62 8.58
N LYS A 810 15.40 -34.58 7.25
CA LYS A 810 16.57 -33.96 6.59
C LYS A 810 16.21 -32.61 5.95
N SER A 811 15.16 -31.95 6.44
CA SER A 811 14.71 -30.67 5.90
C SER A 811 15.82 -29.61 6.03
N GLY A 812 16.04 -28.81 4.99
CA GLY A 812 17.07 -27.77 4.96
C GLY A 812 18.52 -28.28 4.93
N TYR A 813 18.76 -29.57 4.66
CA TYR A 813 20.13 -30.10 4.54
C TYR A 813 20.72 -29.80 3.16
N PHE A 814 21.97 -29.34 3.16
CA PHE A 814 22.84 -29.32 2.00
C PHE A 814 23.43 -30.72 1.75
N SER A 815 23.74 -31.04 0.49
CA SER A 815 24.46 -32.26 0.15
C SER A 815 25.91 -32.15 0.62
N LYS A 816 26.36 -33.09 1.46
CA LYS A 816 27.70 -33.13 2.07
C LYS A 816 28.34 -34.52 1.95
N PRO A 817 29.68 -34.61 1.85
CA PRO A 817 30.38 -35.89 1.81
C PRO A 817 30.26 -36.64 3.16
N ALA A 818 29.97 -37.93 3.09
CA ALA A 818 29.90 -38.79 4.26
C ALA A 818 31.31 -39.19 4.73
N PRO A 819 31.56 -39.25 6.05
CA PRO A 819 32.85 -39.71 6.57
C PRO A 819 33.03 -41.22 6.42
N LYS A 820 34.30 -41.65 6.37
CA LYS A 820 34.68 -43.02 6.70
C LYS A 820 34.71 -43.16 8.23
N ILE A 821 33.99 -44.15 8.76
CA ILE A 821 33.90 -44.41 10.21
C ILE A 821 34.83 -45.57 10.57
N VAL A 822 35.69 -45.38 11.57
CA VAL A 822 36.65 -46.38 12.03
C VAL A 822 36.50 -46.58 13.54
N PRO A 823 36.30 -47.82 14.04
CA PRO A 823 36.23 -48.09 15.47
C PRO A 823 37.60 -47.97 16.14
N LEU A 824 37.64 -47.39 17.32
CA LEU A 824 38.80 -47.29 18.20
C LEU A 824 38.52 -47.96 19.54
N VAL A 825 39.55 -48.49 20.18
CA VAL A 825 39.47 -49.10 21.52
C VAL A 825 40.53 -48.47 22.38
N ALA A 826 40.13 -47.72 23.41
CA ALA A 826 41.05 -47.11 24.36
C ALA A 826 41.71 -48.16 25.27
N ASP A 827 42.79 -47.78 25.96
CA ASP A 827 43.59 -48.67 26.82
C ASP A 827 42.76 -49.37 27.92
N ASP A 828 41.65 -48.75 28.34
CA ASP A 828 40.73 -49.27 29.35
C ASP A 828 39.57 -50.09 28.77
N GLY A 829 39.60 -50.40 27.47
CA GLY A 829 38.65 -51.25 26.78
C GLY A 829 37.39 -50.53 26.27
N VAL A 830 37.25 -49.23 26.52
CA VAL A 830 36.12 -48.42 26.02
C VAL A 830 36.20 -48.31 24.49
N LYS A 831 35.11 -48.63 23.81
CA LYS A 831 35.01 -48.60 22.35
C LYS A 831 34.40 -47.28 21.88
N THR A 832 35.12 -46.56 21.05
CA THR A 832 34.69 -45.31 20.42
C THR A 832 34.89 -45.37 18.90
N VAL A 833 34.69 -44.26 18.19
CA VAL A 833 34.93 -44.20 16.74
C VAL A 833 35.68 -42.92 16.37
N ILE A 834 36.41 -42.97 15.27
CA ILE A 834 36.98 -41.81 14.58
C ILE A 834 36.39 -41.71 13.18
N LYS A 835 36.00 -40.50 12.79
CA LYS A 835 35.42 -40.19 11.48
C LYS A 835 36.44 -39.45 10.63
N VAL A 836 36.56 -39.84 9.36
CA VAL A 836 37.59 -39.35 8.45
C VAL A 836 36.98 -38.77 7.17
N TRP A 837 37.41 -37.56 6.80
CA TRP A 837 37.07 -36.90 5.55
C TRP A 837 38.31 -36.69 4.71
N GLU A 838 38.25 -37.14 3.45
CA GLU A 838 39.30 -36.91 2.48
C GLU A 838 39.21 -35.50 1.88
N PRO A 839 40.35 -34.92 1.42
CA PRO A 839 40.36 -33.68 0.66
C PRO A 839 39.46 -33.74 -0.59
N LYS A 840 38.88 -32.61 -0.98
CA LYS A 840 38.04 -32.52 -2.19
C LYS A 840 38.82 -32.91 -3.45
N GLU A 841 38.15 -33.58 -4.39
CA GLU A 841 38.75 -33.93 -5.69
C GLU A 841 39.20 -32.67 -6.44
N GLY A 842 40.37 -32.73 -7.06
CA GLY A 842 40.95 -31.60 -7.80
C GLY A 842 41.75 -30.59 -6.94
N VAL A 843 41.77 -30.72 -5.61
CA VAL A 843 42.57 -29.87 -4.71
C VAL A 843 43.93 -30.52 -4.40
N ARG A 844 45.00 -29.71 -4.31
CA ARG A 844 46.33 -30.19 -3.88
C ARG A 844 46.26 -30.67 -2.43
N LYS A 845 46.56 -31.96 -2.21
CA LYS A 845 46.58 -32.56 -0.87
C LYS A 845 47.73 -32.00 -0.03
N ARG A 846 47.43 -31.66 1.23
CA ARG A 846 48.40 -31.24 2.25
C ARG A 846 48.89 -32.46 3.03
N GLU A 847 50.14 -32.40 3.51
CA GLU A 847 50.77 -33.50 4.25
C GLU A 847 50.39 -33.50 5.74
N MET A 848 50.18 -32.32 6.34
CA MET A 848 49.76 -32.20 7.73
C MET A 848 48.26 -32.50 7.88
N PRO A 849 47.84 -33.51 8.65
CA PRO A 849 46.42 -33.78 8.92
C PRO A 849 45.87 -32.86 10.02
N ILE A 850 44.56 -32.61 10.00
CA ILE A 850 43.85 -31.86 11.05
C ILE A 850 42.99 -32.82 11.89
N VAL A 851 43.21 -32.83 13.20
CA VAL A 851 42.41 -33.59 14.16
C VAL A 851 41.48 -32.64 14.92
N MET A 852 40.18 -32.73 14.68
CA MET A 852 39.17 -31.88 15.34
C MET A 852 38.52 -32.65 16.48
N ILE A 853 38.67 -32.21 17.72
CA ILE A 853 38.21 -32.92 18.93
C ILE A 853 36.96 -32.20 19.48
N PRO A 854 35.76 -32.81 19.39
CA PRO A 854 34.50 -32.19 19.80
C PRO A 854 34.31 -32.15 21.32
N GLY A 855 33.31 -31.38 21.76
CA GLY A 855 32.96 -31.19 23.17
C GLY A 855 32.10 -32.32 23.75
N ALA A 856 31.52 -32.08 24.93
CA ALA A 856 30.62 -33.04 25.59
C ALA A 856 29.22 -33.00 24.98
N SER A 857 28.53 -34.15 25.01
CA SER A 857 27.17 -34.33 24.48
C SER A 857 27.01 -34.08 22.96
N VAL A 858 28.11 -33.90 22.24
CA VAL A 858 28.16 -33.62 20.79
C VAL A 858 29.18 -34.54 20.10
N ASP A 859 29.07 -34.69 18.78
CA ASP A 859 30.01 -35.43 17.93
C ASP A 859 30.62 -34.54 16.83
N ASP A 860 31.04 -35.14 15.71
CA ASP A 860 31.54 -34.44 14.52
C ASP A 860 30.59 -33.43 13.92
N ARG A 861 29.29 -33.53 14.19
CA ARG A 861 28.30 -32.67 13.54
C ARG A 861 28.46 -31.20 13.91
N ILE A 862 29.15 -30.86 15.00
CA ILE A 862 29.47 -29.46 15.32
C ILE A 862 30.45 -28.83 14.31
N PHE A 863 31.29 -29.65 13.65
CA PHE A 863 32.24 -29.23 12.63
C PHE A 863 31.76 -29.56 11.21
N SER A 864 30.86 -30.53 11.06
CA SER A 864 30.37 -31.07 9.79
C SER A 864 28.87 -30.82 9.56
N LEU A 865 28.31 -29.75 10.15
CA LEU A 865 26.88 -29.42 10.07
C LEU A 865 26.37 -29.46 8.61
N PRO A 866 25.31 -30.24 8.31
CA PRO A 866 24.73 -30.29 6.98
C PRO A 866 23.76 -29.14 6.70
N THR A 867 23.43 -28.32 7.70
CA THR A 867 22.43 -27.24 7.62
C THR A 867 23.02 -25.88 7.25
N ILE A 868 24.34 -25.78 7.07
CA ILE A 868 25.03 -24.54 6.64
C ILE A 868 25.78 -24.76 5.31
N PRO A 869 25.86 -23.75 4.42
CA PRO A 869 26.48 -23.90 3.09
C PRO A 869 27.94 -24.38 3.14
N THR A 870 28.72 -23.87 4.09
CA THR A 870 30.14 -24.23 4.29
C THR A 870 30.38 -24.46 5.78
N ASN A 871 30.65 -25.72 6.18
CA ASN A 871 31.05 -26.04 7.55
C ASN A 871 32.58 -26.15 7.69
N THR A 872 33.09 -26.37 8.90
CA THR A 872 34.53 -26.41 9.18
C THR A 872 35.24 -27.52 8.41
N VAL A 873 34.60 -28.69 8.27
CA VAL A 873 35.14 -29.81 7.48
C VAL A 873 35.22 -29.44 5.99
N ASP A 874 34.16 -28.84 5.43
CA ASP A 874 34.13 -28.41 4.02
C ASP A 874 35.21 -27.37 3.71
N TYR A 875 35.47 -26.47 4.66
CA TYR A 875 36.48 -25.43 4.55
C TYR A 875 37.89 -26.04 4.48
N PHE A 876 38.28 -26.86 5.45
CA PHE A 876 39.63 -27.43 5.49
C PHE A 876 39.88 -28.51 4.44
N THR A 877 38.89 -29.36 4.14
CA THR A 877 38.99 -30.32 3.03
C THR A 877 39.05 -29.63 1.66
N GLY A 878 38.42 -28.44 1.53
CA GLY A 878 38.54 -27.57 0.36
C GLY A 878 39.91 -26.90 0.23
N LEU A 879 40.67 -26.74 1.31
CA LEU A 879 42.06 -26.27 1.32
C LEU A 879 43.09 -27.40 1.13
N GLY A 880 42.63 -28.66 1.02
CA GLY A 880 43.48 -29.81 0.75
C GLY A 880 43.87 -30.63 1.99
N TYR A 881 43.38 -30.28 3.19
CA TYR A 881 43.66 -31.00 4.42
C TYR A 881 42.78 -32.23 4.58
N ARG A 882 43.33 -33.32 5.12
CA ARG A 882 42.52 -34.45 5.60
C ARG A 882 42.06 -34.17 7.04
N CYS A 883 40.78 -34.40 7.32
CA CYS A 883 40.19 -34.11 8.62
C CYS A 883 39.80 -35.40 9.36
N TYR A 884 40.23 -35.49 10.61
CA TYR A 884 39.93 -36.59 11.53
C TYR A 884 39.14 -36.07 12.73
N ILE A 885 38.05 -36.72 13.09
CA ILE A 885 37.20 -36.30 14.20
C ILE A 885 36.88 -37.51 15.09
N PRO A 886 37.52 -37.66 16.27
CA PRO A 886 37.17 -38.70 17.23
C PRO A 886 35.87 -38.37 17.97
N VAL A 887 35.08 -39.40 18.27
CA VAL A 887 33.96 -39.30 19.21
C VAL A 887 34.46 -39.74 20.58
N LEU A 888 34.51 -38.81 21.52
CA LEU A 888 34.97 -39.09 22.89
C LEU A 888 33.88 -39.83 23.69
N ARG A 889 34.27 -40.55 24.74
CA ARG A 889 33.35 -41.33 25.59
C ARG A 889 32.24 -40.53 26.25
N PHE A 890 32.38 -39.21 26.37
CA PHE A 890 31.33 -38.30 26.90
C PHE A 890 30.56 -37.54 25.79
N GLY A 891 30.80 -37.88 24.52
CA GLY A 891 30.17 -37.28 23.34
C GLY A 891 28.79 -37.90 23.06
N ILE A 892 28.56 -38.32 21.81
CA ILE A 892 27.34 -39.05 21.41
C ILE A 892 27.66 -40.54 21.25
N GLY A 893 27.03 -41.39 22.07
CA GLY A 893 27.12 -42.85 21.96
C GLY A 893 26.85 -43.57 23.28
N PRO A 894 26.80 -44.92 23.29
CA PRO A 894 26.49 -45.70 24.49
C PRO A 894 27.44 -45.44 25.67
N ALA A 895 28.71 -45.19 25.40
CA ALA A 895 29.72 -44.89 26.43
C ALA A 895 29.39 -43.61 27.23
N ALA A 896 28.63 -42.67 26.67
CA ALA A 896 28.29 -41.41 27.35
C ALA A 896 27.38 -41.62 28.57
N GLU A 897 26.58 -42.69 28.57
CA GLU A 897 25.65 -43.01 29.66
C GLU A 897 26.34 -43.72 30.84
N GLU A 898 27.61 -44.14 30.69
CA GLU A 898 28.35 -44.91 31.70
C GLU A 898 29.02 -44.04 32.79
N GLY A 899 29.00 -42.71 32.62
CA GLY A 899 29.43 -41.77 33.67
C GLY A 899 30.92 -41.51 33.80
N TRP A 900 31.70 -41.79 32.76
CA TRP A 900 33.12 -41.44 32.64
C TRP A 900 33.39 -39.96 32.85
N THR A 901 34.60 -39.61 33.30
CA THR A 901 34.99 -38.21 33.54
C THR A 901 35.75 -37.58 32.36
N ALA A 902 35.99 -36.27 32.44
CA ALA A 902 36.90 -35.58 31.49
C ALA A 902 38.34 -36.08 31.61
N TYR A 903 38.73 -36.57 32.79
CA TYR A 903 40.04 -37.17 33.01
C TYR A 903 40.16 -38.53 32.30
N ASP A 904 39.11 -39.35 32.31
CA ASP A 904 39.11 -40.66 31.65
C ASP A 904 39.18 -40.54 30.13
N ALA A 905 38.48 -39.55 29.57
CA ALA A 905 38.46 -39.28 28.13
C ALA A 905 39.83 -38.91 27.52
N ARG A 906 40.86 -38.60 28.33
CA ARG A 906 42.24 -38.41 27.85
C ARG A 906 42.76 -39.65 27.09
N LEU A 907 42.26 -40.84 27.43
CA LEU A 907 42.63 -42.09 26.77
C LEU A 907 42.02 -42.20 25.36
N ASP A 908 40.85 -41.58 25.14
CA ASP A 908 40.22 -41.50 23.82
C ASP A 908 41.01 -40.56 22.90
N VAL A 909 41.48 -39.43 23.45
CA VAL A 909 42.37 -38.50 22.73
C VAL A 909 43.68 -39.20 22.34
N LYS A 910 44.26 -39.99 23.25
CA LYS A 910 45.46 -40.78 22.99
C LYS A 910 45.28 -41.75 21.83
N VAL A 911 44.31 -42.66 21.91
CA VAL A 911 44.10 -43.67 20.87
C VAL A 911 43.75 -43.04 19.52
N ALA A 912 43.04 -41.92 19.52
CA ALA A 912 42.75 -41.16 18.30
C ALA A 912 44.03 -40.63 17.64
N LEU A 913 44.93 -40.00 18.41
CA LEU A 913 46.19 -39.48 17.88
C LEU A 913 47.16 -40.59 17.46
N GLU A 914 47.21 -41.70 18.20
CA GLU A 914 47.99 -42.88 17.80
C GLU A 914 47.52 -43.45 16.47
N TYR A 915 46.20 -43.56 16.29
CA TYR A 915 45.60 -43.99 15.02
C TYR A 915 45.95 -43.04 13.87
N VAL A 916 45.77 -41.73 14.05
CA VAL A 916 46.05 -40.74 13.00
C VAL A 916 47.53 -40.79 12.60
N ARG A 917 48.44 -40.83 13.57
CA ARG A 917 49.88 -40.93 13.28
C ARG A 917 50.24 -42.21 12.53
N ALA A 918 49.61 -43.33 12.87
CA ALA A 918 49.83 -44.59 12.15
C ALA A 918 49.35 -44.52 10.69
N GLN A 919 48.24 -43.83 10.41
CA GLN A 919 47.74 -43.63 9.04
C GLN A 919 48.54 -42.59 8.25
N GLU A 920 49.08 -41.59 8.92
CA GLU A 920 49.74 -40.42 8.30
C GLU A 920 51.26 -40.52 8.35
N SER A 921 51.83 -41.72 8.32
CA SER A 921 53.30 -41.94 8.29
C SER A 921 54.07 -41.19 9.41
N ASN A 922 53.46 -41.04 10.59
CA ASN A 922 53.98 -40.28 11.73
C ASN A 922 54.22 -38.77 11.50
N HIS A 923 53.60 -38.15 10.49
CA HIS A 923 53.58 -36.69 10.38
C HIS A 923 52.97 -36.08 11.65
N LYS A 924 53.48 -34.90 12.03
CA LYS A 924 52.87 -34.11 13.11
C LYS A 924 51.50 -33.62 12.68
N VAL A 925 50.58 -33.55 13.62
CA VAL A 925 49.19 -33.19 13.34
C VAL A 925 48.88 -31.78 13.84
N TYR A 926 47.89 -31.13 13.23
CA TYR A 926 47.29 -29.93 13.81
C TYR A 926 46.05 -30.31 14.62
N VAL A 927 45.95 -29.85 15.87
CA VAL A 927 44.80 -30.19 16.75
C VAL A 927 43.85 -29.01 16.89
N LEU A 928 42.58 -29.20 16.56
CA LEU A 928 41.51 -28.24 16.79
C LEU A 928 40.59 -28.81 17.86
N CYS A 929 40.71 -28.37 19.11
CA CYS A 929 39.93 -28.93 20.22
C CYS A 929 38.91 -27.93 20.76
N HIS A 930 37.69 -28.38 21.03
CA HIS A 930 36.60 -27.53 21.46
C HIS A 930 36.02 -27.95 22.82
N CYS A 931 35.77 -26.97 23.69
CA CYS A 931 35.05 -27.16 24.96
C CYS A 931 35.66 -28.30 25.81
N LEU A 932 34.87 -29.30 26.19
CA LEU A 932 35.34 -30.45 26.98
C LEU A 932 36.37 -31.32 26.24
N GLY A 933 36.36 -31.35 24.91
CA GLY A 933 37.44 -31.95 24.12
C GLY A 933 38.76 -31.21 24.31
N SER A 934 38.71 -29.88 24.47
CA SER A 934 39.87 -29.05 24.80
C SER A 934 40.41 -29.35 26.20
N ILE A 935 39.52 -29.52 27.19
CA ILE A 935 39.88 -29.94 28.55
C ILE A 935 40.51 -31.33 28.58
N ALA A 936 39.90 -32.32 27.91
CA ALA A 936 40.45 -33.68 27.84
C ALA A 936 41.83 -33.70 27.16
N THR A 937 42.02 -32.87 26.12
CA THR A 937 43.31 -32.69 25.44
C THR A 937 44.34 -32.03 26.36
N ALA A 938 43.96 -31.00 27.11
CA ALA A 938 44.83 -30.36 28.10
C ALA A 938 45.29 -31.36 29.18
N ILE A 939 44.35 -32.17 29.71
CA ILE A 939 44.65 -33.23 30.67
C ILE A 939 45.61 -34.26 30.07
N ALA A 940 45.37 -34.70 28.83
CA ALA A 940 46.22 -35.68 28.15
C ALA A 940 47.66 -35.17 28.00
N LEU A 941 47.85 -33.89 27.65
CA LEU A 941 49.17 -33.28 27.51
C LEU A 941 49.86 -33.04 28.86
N LEU A 942 49.16 -32.49 29.86
CA LEU A 942 49.71 -32.21 31.19
C LEU A 942 50.15 -33.49 31.91
N THR A 943 49.37 -34.57 31.78
CA THR A 943 49.75 -35.89 32.34
C THR A 943 50.82 -36.61 31.51
N GLY A 944 51.11 -36.13 30.29
CA GLY A 944 51.89 -36.82 29.26
C GLY A 944 51.34 -38.16 28.84
N THR A 945 50.00 -38.30 28.89
CA THR A 945 49.32 -39.40 28.20
C THR A 945 49.54 -39.31 26.69
N ILE A 946 49.66 -38.09 26.16
CA ILE A 946 50.11 -37.81 24.79
C ILE A 946 51.33 -36.90 24.82
N ASP A 947 52.24 -37.09 23.86
CA ASP A 947 53.46 -36.31 23.75
C ASP A 947 53.23 -35.05 22.89
N ALA A 948 53.63 -33.88 23.38
CA ALA A 948 53.49 -32.62 22.65
C ALA A 948 54.25 -32.60 21.31
N SER A 949 55.29 -33.44 21.15
CA SER A 949 56.02 -33.59 19.88
C SER A 949 55.18 -34.15 18.74
N TRP A 950 54.01 -34.75 19.03
CA TRP A 950 53.08 -35.25 18.02
C TRP A 950 52.27 -34.13 17.35
N ILE A 951 52.25 -32.94 17.95
CA ILE A 951 51.41 -31.81 17.55
C ILE A 951 52.29 -30.72 16.96
N GLN A 952 51.96 -30.28 15.74
CA GLN A 952 52.65 -29.17 15.07
C GLN A 952 52.13 -27.81 15.56
N GLY A 953 50.82 -27.72 15.78
CA GLY A 953 50.13 -26.55 16.33
C GLY A 953 48.71 -26.93 16.77
N MET A 954 48.08 -26.07 17.57
CA MET A 954 46.71 -26.32 18.01
C MET A 954 45.88 -25.05 18.20
N THR A 955 44.57 -25.17 17.97
CA THR A 955 43.56 -24.18 18.34
C THR A 955 42.72 -24.70 19.49
N CYS A 956 42.74 -24.00 20.62
CA CYS A 956 41.96 -24.32 21.81
C CYS A 956 40.71 -23.43 21.86
N SER A 957 39.55 -24.00 21.58
CA SER A 957 38.28 -23.28 21.49
C SER A 957 37.49 -23.29 22.81
N GLN A 958 37.13 -22.08 23.24
CA GLN A 958 36.34 -21.67 24.42
C GLN A 958 36.99 -21.87 25.79
N VAL A 959 37.84 -22.88 25.96
CA VAL A 959 38.49 -23.23 27.24
C VAL A 959 39.74 -24.08 26.98
N PHE A 960 40.71 -24.12 27.91
CA PHE A 960 41.86 -25.03 27.84
C PHE A 960 42.35 -25.49 29.23
N THR A 961 43.27 -24.76 29.87
CA THR A 961 43.80 -25.08 31.21
C THR A 961 43.00 -24.45 32.34
N ASN A 962 42.40 -23.27 32.10
CA ASN A 962 41.62 -22.50 33.06
C ASN A 962 40.13 -22.52 32.66
N LEU A 963 39.25 -22.93 33.58
CA LEU A 963 37.82 -23.14 33.38
C LEU A 963 36.99 -22.14 34.22
N ILE A 964 36.89 -20.91 33.75
CA ILE A 964 36.07 -19.89 34.41
C ILE A 964 34.66 -19.97 33.82
N PHE A 965 33.69 -20.37 34.65
CA PHE A 965 32.29 -20.38 34.22
C PHE A 965 31.74 -18.95 34.11
N SER A 966 30.79 -18.76 33.20
CA SER A 966 29.97 -17.53 33.18
C SER A 966 29.24 -17.35 34.52
N PRO A 967 28.83 -16.12 34.91
CA PRO A 967 28.22 -15.88 36.23
C PRO A 967 27.06 -16.80 36.60
N ASP A 968 26.16 -17.07 35.64
CA ASP A 968 24.99 -17.95 35.84
C ASP A 968 25.41 -19.42 36.05
N ASN A 969 26.41 -19.88 35.29
CA ASN A 969 26.92 -21.24 35.44
C ASN A 969 27.83 -21.38 36.66
N ALA A 970 28.55 -20.34 37.07
CA ALA A 970 29.33 -20.33 38.31
C ALA A 970 28.40 -20.48 39.52
N LEU A 971 27.25 -19.80 39.52
CA LEU A 971 26.21 -19.97 40.53
C LEU A 971 25.70 -21.42 40.56
N LYS A 972 25.34 -21.99 39.40
CA LYS A 972 24.92 -23.40 39.31
C LYS A 972 26.02 -24.35 39.83
N ALA A 973 27.26 -24.16 39.39
CA ALA A 973 28.40 -24.99 39.75
C ALA A 973 28.70 -24.96 41.25
N SER A 974 28.49 -23.82 41.91
CA SER A 974 28.68 -23.66 43.36
C SER A 974 27.61 -24.35 44.22
N SER A 975 26.45 -24.72 43.65
CA SER A 975 25.32 -25.33 44.37
C SER A 975 25.00 -26.74 43.85
N PRO A 976 25.44 -27.82 44.54
CA PRO A 976 25.17 -29.19 44.11
C PRO A 976 23.72 -29.64 44.36
N VAL A 977 22.87 -28.80 44.97
CA VAL A 977 21.50 -29.15 45.37
C VAL A 977 20.64 -29.55 44.18
N LEU A 978 20.68 -28.76 43.09
CA LEU A 978 19.86 -29.02 41.89
C LEU A 978 20.30 -30.31 41.17
N LEU A 979 21.60 -30.56 41.08
CA LEU A 979 22.16 -31.77 40.47
C LEU A 979 21.78 -33.02 41.27
N ASN A 980 21.91 -32.96 42.60
CA ASN A 980 21.54 -34.08 43.47
C ASN A 980 20.03 -34.33 43.48
N LEU A 981 19.22 -33.27 43.43
CA LEU A 981 17.76 -33.36 43.34
C LEU A 981 17.33 -34.03 42.03
N TYR A 982 17.86 -33.58 40.88
CA TYR A 982 17.58 -34.22 39.58
C TYR A 982 18.00 -35.69 39.59
N ARG A 983 19.22 -36.01 40.05
CA ARG A 983 19.71 -37.39 40.12
C ARG A 983 18.79 -38.28 40.94
N THR A 984 18.31 -37.79 42.07
CA THR A 984 17.44 -38.54 42.99
C THR A 984 16.05 -38.77 42.40
N LEU A 985 15.50 -37.80 41.68
CA LEU A 985 14.13 -37.87 41.14
C LEU A 985 14.03 -38.50 39.74
N LEU A 986 15.03 -38.28 38.88
CA LEU A 986 14.98 -38.56 37.45
C LEU A 986 16.12 -39.46 36.94
N GLY A 987 17.08 -39.82 37.79
CA GLY A 987 18.16 -40.75 37.49
C GLY A 987 19.48 -40.08 37.06
N PRO A 988 20.51 -40.88 36.77
CA PRO A 988 21.88 -40.41 36.55
C PRO A 988 22.13 -39.81 35.16
N TRP A 989 21.20 -39.98 34.21
CA TRP A 989 21.29 -39.44 32.85
C TRP A 989 20.34 -38.26 32.64
N PHE A 990 20.86 -37.15 32.13
CA PHE A 990 20.06 -36.02 31.69
C PHE A 990 20.02 -35.97 30.17
N PRO A 991 18.87 -36.26 29.53
CA PRO A 991 18.74 -36.16 28.08
C PRO A 991 18.51 -34.70 27.68
N CYS A 992 19.32 -34.19 26.75
CA CYS A 992 19.17 -32.82 26.22
C CYS A 992 18.04 -32.71 25.21
N SER A 993 17.61 -33.82 24.59
CA SER A 993 16.40 -33.89 23.78
C SER A 993 15.26 -34.56 24.56
N PRO A 994 14.00 -34.08 24.48
CA PRO A 994 12.89 -34.75 25.14
C PRO A 994 12.68 -36.16 24.54
N PRO A 995 12.27 -37.15 25.36
CA PRO A 995 11.97 -38.50 24.87
C PRO A 995 10.80 -38.47 23.88
N LEU A 996 10.92 -39.23 22.77
CA LEU A 996 9.87 -39.35 21.76
C LEU A 996 8.57 -39.89 22.39
N PHE A 997 7.45 -39.23 22.09
CA PHE A 997 6.12 -39.66 22.51
C PHE A 997 5.35 -40.25 21.30
N PRO A 998 4.69 -41.42 21.45
CA PRO A 998 4.65 -42.26 22.65
C PRO A 998 5.99 -43.00 22.88
N PRO A 999 6.36 -43.26 24.15
CA PRO A 999 7.55 -44.03 24.45
C PRO A 999 7.43 -45.44 23.86
N ALA A 1000 8.58 -46.06 23.51
CA ALA A 1000 8.67 -47.49 23.23
C ALA A 1000 7.98 -48.31 24.34
N PRO A 1001 7.49 -49.53 24.08
CA PRO A 1001 6.75 -50.34 25.06
C PRO A 1001 7.68 -50.81 26.18
N THR A 1002 7.97 -49.91 27.12
CA THR A 1002 8.75 -50.12 28.34
C THR A 1002 7.90 -49.68 29.53
N PRO A 1003 8.04 -50.33 30.71
CA PRO A 1003 7.20 -50.04 31.87
C PRO A 1003 7.32 -48.57 32.28
N ALA A 1004 6.18 -47.93 32.57
CA ALA A 1004 6.12 -46.53 32.98
C ALA A 1004 6.92 -46.31 34.28
N THR A 1005 8.09 -45.70 34.16
CA THR A 1005 8.88 -45.21 35.30
C THR A 1005 8.40 -43.80 35.70
N PRO A 1006 8.68 -43.32 36.94
CA PRO A 1006 8.34 -41.95 37.36
C PRO A 1006 8.84 -40.85 36.41
N SER A 1007 9.93 -41.12 35.68
CA SER A 1007 10.48 -40.25 34.64
C SER A 1007 9.55 -40.00 33.44
N THR A 1008 8.58 -40.88 33.16
CA THR A 1008 7.66 -40.78 32.01
C THR A 1008 6.76 -39.55 32.06
N TYR A 1009 6.36 -39.13 33.27
CA TYR A 1009 5.48 -37.96 33.49
C TYR A 1009 6.23 -36.73 33.98
N LEU A 1010 7.36 -36.91 34.67
CA LEU A 1010 8.16 -35.81 35.21
C LEU A 1010 9.04 -35.13 34.14
N GLN A 1011 9.45 -35.82 33.08
CA GLN A 1011 10.23 -35.23 31.98
C GLN A 1011 9.42 -34.18 31.19
N PRO A 1012 8.15 -34.44 30.76
CA PRO A 1012 7.31 -33.40 30.17
C PRO A 1012 7.00 -32.23 31.11
N LEU A 1013 6.84 -32.49 32.42
CA LEU A 1013 6.65 -31.44 33.42
C LEU A 1013 7.88 -30.54 33.52
N LEU A 1014 9.08 -31.13 33.50
CA LEU A 1014 10.34 -30.38 33.47
C LEU A 1014 10.38 -29.44 32.25
N ASP A 1015 10.01 -29.92 31.07
CA ASP A 1015 9.95 -29.10 29.85
C ASP A 1015 8.99 -27.90 30.00
N GLN A 1016 7.84 -28.12 30.63
CA GLN A 1016 6.88 -27.04 30.93
C GLN A 1016 7.37 -26.06 32.02
N VAL A 1017 8.28 -26.45 32.90
CA VAL A 1017 8.90 -25.54 33.87
C VAL A 1017 10.02 -24.73 33.21
N LEU A 1018 10.83 -25.38 32.37
CA LEU A 1018 12.00 -24.77 31.75
C LEU A 1018 11.67 -23.68 30.72
N ARG A 1019 10.43 -23.61 30.20
CA ARG A 1019 9.97 -22.49 29.35
C ARG A 1019 10.04 -21.12 30.02
N PHE A 1020 10.07 -21.07 31.35
CA PHE A 1020 10.23 -19.84 32.13
C PHE A 1020 11.65 -19.64 32.67
N TYR A 1021 12.59 -20.51 32.29
CA TYR A 1021 13.97 -20.41 32.71
C TYR A 1021 14.64 -19.19 32.03
N PRO A 1022 15.22 -18.25 32.79
CA PRO A 1022 15.81 -17.04 32.21
C PRO A 1022 17.04 -17.39 31.37
N LEU A 1023 17.04 -16.99 30.10
CA LEU A 1023 18.12 -17.24 29.13
C LEU A 1023 19.09 -16.05 29.11
N GLY A 1024 20.08 -16.01 30.02
CA GLY A 1024 21.19 -15.04 30.03
C GLY A 1024 20.91 -13.70 30.73
N PRO A 1025 21.86 -12.74 30.72
CA PRO A 1025 21.73 -11.47 31.44
C PRO A 1025 20.52 -10.65 30.94
N ARG A 1026 19.79 -10.02 31.87
CA ARG A 1026 18.50 -9.30 31.66
C ARG A 1026 18.40 -8.34 30.46
N ARG A 1027 19.51 -7.94 29.83
CA ARG A 1027 19.51 -7.07 28.65
C ARG A 1027 19.36 -7.83 27.32
N ASN A 1028 19.71 -9.13 27.25
CA ASN A 1028 19.72 -9.93 26.02
C ASN A 1028 19.05 -11.31 26.20
N SER A 1029 17.93 -11.38 26.92
CA SER A 1029 17.20 -12.64 27.08
C SER A 1029 16.47 -13.00 25.80
N GLU A 1030 16.94 -14.02 25.09
CA GLU A 1030 16.28 -14.60 23.93
C GLU A 1030 15.20 -15.58 24.40
N LEU A 1031 14.03 -15.58 23.78
CA LEU A 1031 12.95 -16.54 24.06
C LEU A 1031 12.80 -17.51 22.90
N CYS A 1032 12.58 -18.78 23.21
CA CYS A 1032 12.50 -19.86 22.25
C CYS A 1032 11.53 -20.92 22.79
N ASN A 1033 10.86 -21.67 21.91
CA ASN A 1033 9.90 -22.72 22.31
C ASN A 1033 10.45 -24.15 22.13
N SER A 1034 11.72 -24.28 21.72
CA SER A 1034 12.37 -25.59 21.59
C SER A 1034 12.74 -26.13 22.99
N PRO A 1035 12.19 -27.30 23.39
CA PRO A 1035 12.57 -27.96 24.64
C PRO A 1035 14.04 -28.38 24.66
N VAL A 1036 14.65 -28.67 23.50
CA VAL A 1036 16.06 -29.05 23.38
C VAL A 1036 16.97 -27.88 23.79
N CYS A 1037 16.71 -26.69 23.24
CA CYS A 1037 17.37 -25.44 23.62
C CYS A 1037 17.27 -25.15 25.13
N HIS A 1038 16.08 -25.31 25.74
CA HIS A 1038 15.89 -25.09 27.19
C HIS A 1038 16.71 -26.07 28.03
N ARG A 1039 16.66 -27.36 27.69
CA ARG A 1039 17.41 -28.42 28.38
C ARG A 1039 18.93 -28.21 28.25
N CYS A 1040 19.41 -27.88 27.05
CA CYS A 1040 20.83 -27.56 26.83
C CYS A 1040 21.25 -26.35 27.66
N THR A 1041 20.45 -25.29 27.69
CA THR A 1041 20.78 -24.06 28.42
C THR A 1041 20.76 -24.26 29.94
N LEU A 1042 19.86 -25.09 30.46
CA LEU A 1042 19.85 -25.44 31.87
C LEU A 1042 21.18 -26.07 32.28
N VAL A 1043 21.64 -27.06 31.54
CA VAL A 1043 22.81 -27.88 31.87
C VAL A 1043 24.13 -27.18 31.55
N PHE A 1044 24.29 -26.67 30.34
CA PHE A 1044 25.56 -26.14 29.85
C PHE A 1044 25.65 -24.61 29.97
N GLY A 1045 24.53 -23.91 30.17
CA GLY A 1045 24.44 -22.47 29.86
C GLY A 1045 24.16 -22.23 28.37
N ARG A 1046 23.95 -20.96 28.00
CA ARG A 1046 23.54 -20.61 26.62
C ARG A 1046 24.68 -20.91 25.64
N CYS A 1047 24.49 -21.97 24.85
CA CYS A 1047 25.52 -22.49 23.95
C CYS A 1047 25.65 -21.67 22.65
N PHE A 1048 24.60 -21.00 22.21
CA PHE A 1048 24.57 -20.26 20.95
C PHE A 1048 23.64 -19.05 21.06
N THR A 1049 23.76 -18.14 20.11
CA THR A 1049 22.89 -16.97 19.97
C THR A 1049 21.91 -17.27 18.83
N HIS A 1050 20.59 -17.11 19.04
CA HIS A 1050 19.59 -17.42 18.01
C HIS A 1050 19.81 -16.62 16.71
N ALA A 1051 20.32 -15.38 16.82
CA ALA A 1051 20.69 -14.55 15.68
C ALA A 1051 21.79 -15.15 14.77
N ASN A 1052 22.59 -16.10 15.28
CA ASN A 1052 23.66 -16.76 14.54
C ASN A 1052 23.24 -18.14 13.98
N LEU A 1053 22.00 -18.58 14.23
CA LEU A 1053 21.47 -19.86 13.76
C LEU A 1053 20.38 -19.66 12.70
N ASN A 1054 20.44 -20.45 11.63
CA ASN A 1054 19.31 -20.56 10.70
C ASN A 1054 18.23 -21.52 11.24
N HIS A 1055 17.04 -21.48 10.65
CA HIS A 1055 15.90 -22.32 11.07
C HIS A 1055 16.26 -23.80 11.08
N ALA A 1056 16.89 -24.30 10.01
CA ALA A 1056 17.24 -25.72 9.89
C ALA A 1056 18.21 -26.20 10.99
N THR A 1057 19.22 -25.40 11.37
CA THR A 1057 20.17 -25.77 12.43
C THR A 1057 19.48 -25.81 13.79
N HIS A 1058 18.58 -24.86 14.06
CA HIS A 1058 17.81 -24.79 15.30
C HIS A 1058 16.77 -25.92 15.41
N ALA A 1059 15.96 -26.15 14.37
CA ALA A 1059 14.92 -27.19 14.35
C ALA A 1059 15.48 -28.60 14.57
N HIS A 1060 16.68 -28.88 14.06
CA HIS A 1060 17.35 -30.18 14.16
C HIS A 1060 18.26 -30.32 15.38
N MET A 1061 18.19 -29.41 16.36
CA MET A 1061 19.05 -29.44 17.55
C MET A 1061 19.08 -30.78 18.28
N GLY A 1062 17.96 -31.51 18.32
CA GLY A 1062 17.87 -32.84 18.93
C GLY A 1062 18.78 -33.89 18.27
N LYS A 1063 19.35 -33.62 17.09
CA LYS A 1063 20.35 -34.48 16.42
C LYS A 1063 21.80 -34.11 16.71
N TRP A 1064 22.03 -32.89 17.20
CA TRP A 1064 23.37 -32.36 17.47
C TRP A 1064 23.76 -32.58 18.94
N PHE A 1065 22.77 -32.61 19.84
CA PHE A 1065 22.96 -32.80 21.28
C PHE A 1065 22.35 -34.11 21.75
N SER A 1066 23.11 -34.88 22.53
CA SER A 1066 22.65 -36.11 23.18
C SER A 1066 22.16 -35.81 24.60
N GLY A 1067 22.95 -36.12 25.62
CA GLY A 1067 22.68 -35.90 27.02
C GLY A 1067 23.98 -35.94 27.81
N ILE A 1068 23.88 -35.68 29.11
CA ILE A 1068 25.03 -35.69 30.01
C ILE A 1068 24.78 -36.58 31.22
N HIS A 1069 25.81 -37.31 31.64
CA HIS A 1069 25.77 -38.06 32.88
C HIS A 1069 26.03 -37.15 34.08
N MET A 1070 25.26 -37.31 35.16
CA MET A 1070 25.33 -36.45 36.35
C MET A 1070 26.66 -36.54 37.08
N ASP A 1071 27.35 -37.68 37.05
CA ASP A 1071 28.70 -37.81 37.65
C ASP A 1071 29.77 -37.05 36.84
N PHE A 1072 29.67 -37.07 35.51
CA PHE A 1072 30.53 -36.25 34.65
C PHE A 1072 30.28 -34.76 34.87
N LEU A 1073 29.00 -34.34 34.93
CA LEU A 1073 28.65 -32.95 35.19
C LEU A 1073 29.14 -32.49 36.58
N ARG A 1074 29.05 -33.35 37.60
CA ARG A 1074 29.60 -33.08 38.93
C ARG A 1074 31.11 -32.87 38.88
N HIS A 1075 31.85 -33.70 38.13
CA HIS A 1075 33.30 -33.53 37.96
C HIS A 1075 33.63 -32.15 37.36
N LEU A 1076 32.91 -31.77 36.30
CA LEU A 1076 33.08 -30.49 35.63
C LEU A 1076 32.75 -29.29 36.54
N MET A 1077 31.60 -29.33 37.23
CA MET A 1077 31.18 -28.27 38.16
C MET A 1077 32.24 -28.04 39.25
N ARG A 1078 32.82 -29.12 39.81
CA ARG A 1078 33.85 -29.00 40.85
C ARG A 1078 35.18 -28.45 40.33
N MET A 1079 35.58 -28.73 39.08
CA MET A 1079 36.77 -28.12 38.47
C MET A 1079 36.64 -26.60 38.35
N GLY A 1080 35.48 -26.10 37.89
CA GLY A 1080 35.26 -24.66 37.73
C GLY A 1080 34.72 -23.93 38.96
N ALA A 1081 34.27 -24.62 40.02
CA ALA A 1081 33.82 -23.98 41.27
C ALA A 1081 34.96 -23.73 42.28
N VAL A 1082 36.10 -24.41 42.16
CA VAL A 1082 37.20 -24.32 43.14
C VAL A 1082 38.40 -23.57 42.54
N PRO A 1083 38.71 -22.35 43.03
CA PRO A 1083 39.93 -21.63 42.65
C PRO A 1083 41.17 -22.50 42.86
N PRO A 1084 42.18 -22.48 41.97
CA PRO A 1084 42.38 -21.54 40.85
C PRO A 1084 41.67 -21.90 39.52
N HIS A 1085 40.59 -22.70 39.53
CA HIS A 1085 39.79 -23.06 38.33
C HIS A 1085 40.57 -23.81 37.24
N HIS A 1086 41.56 -24.62 37.61
CA HIS A 1086 42.35 -25.41 36.66
C HIS A 1086 41.72 -26.75 36.31
N VAL A 1087 42.18 -27.35 35.21
CA VAL A 1087 41.95 -28.77 34.88
C VAL A 1087 42.49 -29.69 35.98
N ARG A 1088 41.73 -30.73 36.34
CA ARG A 1088 42.08 -31.62 37.46
C ARG A 1088 41.90 -33.12 37.16
N SER A 1089 42.46 -33.98 38.01
CA SER A 1089 42.33 -35.44 37.95
C SER A 1089 40.92 -35.95 38.30
N ASN A 1090 40.73 -37.27 38.35
CA ASN A 1090 39.61 -37.88 39.09
C ASN A 1090 39.77 -37.67 40.62
N GLU A 1091 38.65 -37.72 41.35
CA GLU A 1091 38.63 -37.66 42.81
C GLU A 1091 39.14 -38.98 43.41
N LYS A 1092 40.08 -38.90 44.36
CA LYS A 1092 40.54 -40.08 45.12
C LYS A 1092 39.63 -40.30 46.33
N PRO A 1093 39.29 -41.55 46.69
CA PRO A 1093 38.61 -41.84 47.95
C PRO A 1093 39.46 -41.35 49.12
N ALA A 1094 38.82 -40.75 50.14
CA ALA A 1094 39.52 -40.41 51.38
C ALA A 1094 40.06 -41.69 52.03
N THR A 1095 41.36 -41.75 52.31
CA THR A 1095 41.96 -42.90 53.01
C THR A 1095 41.57 -42.86 54.48
N LYS A 1096 41.20 -44.02 55.06
CA LYS A 1096 40.87 -44.18 56.50
C LYS A 1096 41.85 -43.48 57.46
N ARG A 1097 43.14 -43.48 57.10
CA ARG A 1097 44.23 -42.87 57.87
C ARG A 1097 44.12 -41.35 58.01
N ALA A 1098 43.53 -40.67 57.02
CA ALA A 1098 43.34 -39.21 57.01
C ALA A 1098 42.19 -38.76 57.94
N ILE A 1099 41.23 -39.65 58.20
CA ILE A 1099 40.12 -39.41 59.11
C ILE A 1099 40.58 -39.51 60.57
N GLU A 1100 41.61 -40.32 60.84
CA GLU A 1100 42.08 -40.64 62.20
C GLU A 1100 43.23 -39.73 62.67
N SER A 1101 43.99 -39.09 61.77
CA SER A 1101 45.19 -38.31 62.14
C SER A 1101 44.97 -36.81 62.31
N GLY A 1102 43.80 -36.25 61.98
CA GLY A 1102 43.51 -34.82 62.13
C GLY A 1102 44.45 -33.88 61.35
N ASP A 1103 45.15 -34.42 60.35
CA ASP A 1103 46.15 -33.72 59.54
C ASP A 1103 45.44 -33.14 58.30
N ASP A 1104 45.52 -31.83 58.08
CA ASP A 1104 44.87 -31.15 56.94
C ASP A 1104 45.49 -31.52 55.57
N GLY A 1105 46.61 -32.26 55.60
CA GLY A 1105 47.46 -32.56 54.44
C GLY A 1105 47.10 -33.80 53.62
N SER A 1106 45.99 -34.50 53.89
CA SER A 1106 45.56 -35.66 53.06
C SER A 1106 44.04 -35.76 52.89
N VAL A 1107 43.40 -34.61 52.70
CA VAL A 1107 41.97 -34.51 52.36
C VAL A 1107 41.74 -35.13 50.98
N GLY A 1108 40.82 -36.09 50.87
CA GLY A 1108 40.35 -36.60 49.58
C GLY A 1108 39.93 -35.45 48.67
N GLY A 1109 40.54 -35.34 47.50
CA GLY A 1109 40.35 -34.21 46.61
C GLY A 1109 41.02 -34.37 45.26
N PHE A 1110 40.66 -33.49 44.33
CA PHE A 1110 41.19 -33.45 42.96
C PHE A 1110 42.64 -32.96 42.94
N ALA A 1111 43.52 -33.65 42.21
CA ALA A 1111 44.86 -33.13 41.95
C ALA A 1111 44.79 -32.08 40.83
N ASP A 1112 45.27 -30.87 41.11
CA ASP A 1112 45.44 -29.80 40.12
C ASP A 1112 46.57 -30.17 39.16
N LEU A 1113 46.26 -30.32 37.87
CA LEU A 1113 47.24 -30.80 36.88
C LEU A 1113 48.13 -29.69 36.33
N VAL A 1114 47.78 -28.43 36.57
CA VAL A 1114 48.57 -27.26 36.15
C VAL A 1114 49.66 -26.96 37.19
N LEU A 1115 49.31 -27.04 38.48
CA LEU A 1115 50.25 -26.77 39.59
C LEU A 1115 51.21 -27.94 39.89
N GLN A 1116 50.96 -29.13 39.34
CA GLN A 1116 51.86 -30.26 39.49
C GLN A 1116 53.21 -30.00 38.80
N ALA A 1117 54.29 -30.17 39.56
CA ALA A 1117 55.65 -29.90 39.10
C ALA A 1117 55.99 -30.69 37.82
N GLY A 1118 56.46 -29.98 36.79
CA GLY A 1118 56.88 -30.58 35.52
C GLY A 1118 55.76 -30.75 34.48
N ASN A 1119 54.48 -30.58 34.82
CA ASN A 1119 53.39 -30.78 33.87
C ASN A 1119 53.32 -29.67 32.82
N MET A 1120 53.39 -28.41 33.24
CA MET A 1120 53.39 -27.27 32.31
C MET A 1120 54.58 -27.32 31.35
N GLN A 1121 55.77 -27.72 31.81
CA GLN A 1121 56.98 -27.82 30.98
C GLN A 1121 56.81 -28.75 29.78
N ARG A 1122 55.87 -29.72 29.82
CA ARG A 1122 55.55 -30.60 28.68
C ARG A 1122 54.95 -29.84 27.50
N LEU A 1123 54.40 -28.64 27.74
CA LEU A 1123 53.69 -27.83 26.76
C LEU A 1123 54.58 -26.76 26.09
N GLN A 1124 55.86 -26.65 26.49
CA GLN A 1124 56.76 -25.54 26.13
C GLN A 1124 57.02 -25.35 24.62
N HIS A 1125 56.75 -26.37 23.81
CA HIS A 1125 57.02 -26.37 22.36
C HIS A 1125 55.75 -26.22 21.50
N LEU A 1126 54.56 -26.17 22.12
CA LEU A 1126 53.30 -26.06 21.40
C LEU A 1126 53.08 -24.64 20.89
N ARG A 1127 52.59 -24.53 19.66
CA ARG A 1127 52.05 -23.29 19.08
C ARG A 1127 50.55 -23.29 19.29
N ILE A 1128 50.03 -22.37 20.11
CA ILE A 1128 48.63 -22.37 20.55
C ILE A 1128 47.94 -21.08 20.13
N GLN A 1129 46.79 -21.24 19.48
CA GLN A 1129 45.79 -20.20 19.29
C GLN A 1129 44.60 -20.44 20.23
N PHE A 1130 44.27 -19.49 21.08
CA PHE A 1130 43.08 -19.54 21.93
C PHE A 1130 41.92 -18.83 21.23
N LEU A 1131 40.79 -19.50 21.06
CA LEU A 1131 39.61 -18.96 20.36
C LEU A 1131 38.43 -18.89 21.33
N SER A 1132 37.75 -17.74 21.45
CA SER A 1132 36.54 -17.60 22.26
C SER A 1132 35.45 -16.81 21.55
N GLY A 1133 34.19 -17.18 21.78
CA GLY A 1133 33.06 -16.31 21.49
C GLY A 1133 33.01 -15.17 22.52
N GLY A 1134 32.75 -13.93 22.09
CA GLY A 1134 32.67 -12.76 22.95
C GLY A 1134 31.38 -12.69 23.77
N ALA A 1135 30.31 -13.35 23.32
CA ALA A 1135 29.03 -13.48 24.02
C ALA A 1135 28.82 -14.89 24.60
N ASN A 1136 29.92 -15.62 24.85
CA ASN A 1136 29.91 -16.96 25.43
C ASN A 1136 29.38 -16.94 26.87
N ALA A 1137 28.30 -17.69 27.11
CA ALA A 1137 27.65 -17.81 28.40
C ALA A 1137 27.77 -19.22 29.02
N VAL A 1138 28.63 -20.07 28.45
CA VAL A 1138 29.02 -21.38 29.01
C VAL A 1138 30.27 -21.21 29.88
N PHE A 1139 31.36 -20.77 29.24
CA PHE A 1139 32.60 -20.34 29.87
C PHE A 1139 32.76 -18.84 29.65
N ASP A 1140 33.17 -18.12 30.69
CA ASP A 1140 33.54 -16.72 30.54
C ASP A 1140 34.73 -16.61 29.57
N PRO A 1141 34.73 -15.64 28.63
CA PRO A 1141 35.89 -15.38 27.77
C PRO A 1141 37.22 -15.20 28.52
N ALA A 1142 37.19 -14.86 29.80
CA ALA A 1142 38.33 -14.86 30.71
C ALA A 1142 39.04 -16.23 30.80
N SER A 1143 38.33 -17.35 30.61
CA SER A 1143 38.93 -18.71 30.61
C SER A 1143 40.10 -18.83 29.63
N THR A 1144 39.91 -18.34 28.41
CA THR A 1144 40.97 -18.32 27.39
C THR A 1144 41.97 -17.20 27.61
N ALA A 1145 41.57 -16.11 28.27
CA ALA A 1145 42.48 -15.00 28.59
C ALA A 1145 43.49 -15.41 29.67
N GLU A 1146 43.03 -16.04 30.76
CA GLU A 1146 43.90 -16.54 31.83
C GLU A 1146 44.83 -17.65 31.32
N SER A 1147 44.31 -18.57 30.50
CA SER A 1147 45.17 -19.59 29.86
C SER A 1147 46.21 -18.93 28.95
N TYR A 1148 45.83 -17.90 28.19
CA TYR A 1148 46.75 -17.17 27.31
C TYR A 1148 47.86 -16.45 28.08
N GLU A 1149 47.50 -15.70 29.13
CA GLU A 1149 48.50 -14.98 29.94
C GLU A 1149 49.38 -15.95 30.72
N MET A 1150 48.83 -17.01 31.30
CA MET A 1150 49.61 -18.07 31.96
C MET A 1150 50.68 -18.65 31.04
N PHE A 1151 50.37 -18.92 29.77
CA PHE A 1151 51.35 -19.46 28.81
C PHE A 1151 52.41 -18.42 28.42
N ARG A 1152 52.04 -17.14 28.29
CA ARG A 1152 53.00 -16.06 28.00
C ARG A 1152 53.97 -15.83 29.15
N GLU A 1153 53.48 -15.87 30.38
CA GLU A 1153 54.29 -15.72 31.59
C GLU A 1153 55.21 -16.93 31.81
N THR A 1154 54.70 -18.14 31.59
CA THR A 1154 55.47 -19.39 31.80
C THR A 1154 56.52 -19.62 30.71
N PHE A 1155 56.25 -19.22 29.45
CA PHE A 1155 57.14 -19.46 28.31
C PHE A 1155 57.51 -18.15 27.56
N PRO A 1156 58.31 -17.26 28.18
CA PRO A 1156 58.68 -16.00 27.55
C PRO A 1156 59.44 -16.22 26.23
N GLY A 1157 59.09 -15.45 25.19
CA GLY A 1157 59.70 -15.54 23.86
C GLY A 1157 59.01 -16.52 22.88
N ARG A 1158 58.00 -17.28 23.33
CA ARG A 1158 57.11 -18.03 22.43
C ARG A 1158 55.96 -17.13 21.94
N ARG A 1159 55.47 -17.41 20.73
CA ARG A 1159 54.30 -16.71 20.18
C ARG A 1159 53.04 -17.54 20.44
N PHE A 1160 52.11 -16.97 21.20
CA PHE A 1160 50.75 -17.46 21.38
C PHE A 1160 49.79 -16.42 20.79
N GLU A 1161 48.64 -16.86 20.30
CA GLU A 1161 47.59 -15.98 19.78
C GLU A 1161 46.30 -16.17 20.58
N ARG A 1162 45.53 -15.08 20.76
CA ARG A 1162 44.17 -15.15 21.29
C ARG A 1162 43.21 -14.37 20.40
N VAL A 1163 42.14 -15.03 19.98
CA VAL A 1163 41.09 -14.49 19.12
C VAL A 1163 39.76 -14.51 19.88
N VAL A 1164 39.11 -13.35 19.98
CA VAL A 1164 37.74 -13.23 20.48
C VAL A 1164 36.84 -12.77 19.34
N VAL A 1165 35.73 -13.47 19.12
CA VAL A 1165 34.77 -13.17 18.06
C VAL A 1165 33.56 -12.51 18.70
N GLU A 1166 33.42 -11.20 18.51
CA GLU A 1166 32.32 -10.42 19.10
C GLU A 1166 30.95 -10.87 18.56
N GLY A 1167 29.91 -10.86 19.40
CA GLY A 1167 28.57 -11.30 19.02
C GLY A 1167 28.37 -12.82 18.94
N TYR A 1168 29.43 -13.62 19.05
CA TYR A 1168 29.37 -15.08 18.99
C TYR A 1168 29.30 -15.70 20.40
N GLY A 1169 28.37 -16.64 20.57
CA GLY A 1169 28.25 -17.54 21.72
C GLY A 1169 29.28 -18.67 21.72
N HIS A 1170 29.02 -19.72 22.51
CA HIS A 1170 29.97 -20.82 22.75
C HIS A 1170 30.21 -21.70 21.51
N LEU A 1171 29.13 -22.19 20.88
CA LEU A 1171 29.15 -23.04 19.68
C LEU A 1171 28.99 -22.23 18.40
N ASP A 1172 28.58 -20.95 18.46
CA ASP A 1172 28.46 -20.08 17.30
C ASP A 1172 29.76 -20.06 16.48
N THR A 1173 30.92 -20.13 17.14
CA THR A 1173 32.24 -20.15 16.45
C THR A 1173 32.40 -21.29 15.43
N TRP A 1174 31.63 -22.38 15.56
CA TRP A 1174 31.66 -23.52 14.66
C TRP A 1174 30.35 -23.74 13.92
N MET A 1175 29.20 -23.50 14.59
CA MET A 1175 27.86 -23.79 14.10
C MET A 1175 27.13 -22.59 13.48
N GLY A 1176 27.65 -21.37 13.65
CA GLY A 1176 27.00 -20.14 13.20
C GLY A 1176 26.99 -19.98 11.68
N VAL A 1177 25.94 -19.33 11.16
CA VAL A 1177 25.79 -19.08 9.71
C VAL A 1177 26.92 -18.21 9.13
N GLY A 1178 27.51 -17.31 9.94
CA GLY A 1178 28.63 -16.45 9.55
C GLY A 1178 30.02 -17.04 9.81
N SER A 1179 30.14 -18.22 10.43
CA SER A 1179 31.43 -18.74 10.92
C SER A 1179 32.45 -19.00 9.82
N ALA A 1180 31.98 -19.30 8.60
CA ALA A 1180 32.83 -19.46 7.42
C ALA A 1180 33.53 -18.17 6.99
N LEU A 1181 32.96 -17.01 7.32
CA LEU A 1181 33.55 -15.70 7.03
C LEU A 1181 34.41 -15.21 8.20
N ASP A 1182 33.88 -15.33 9.42
CA ASP A 1182 34.47 -14.64 10.58
C ASP A 1182 35.50 -15.48 11.36
N VAL A 1183 35.37 -16.81 11.35
CA VAL A 1183 36.14 -17.72 12.22
C VAL A 1183 37.11 -18.58 11.44
N TYR A 1184 36.63 -19.33 10.45
CA TYR A 1184 37.44 -20.36 9.78
C TYR A 1184 38.71 -19.79 9.13
N PRO A 1185 38.69 -18.61 8.47
CA PRO A 1185 39.92 -18.01 7.93
C PRO A 1185 40.97 -17.65 8.99
N ARG A 1186 40.55 -17.24 10.20
CA ARG A 1186 41.47 -16.91 11.30
C ARG A 1186 42.16 -18.16 11.85
N VAL A 1187 41.43 -19.26 11.94
CA VAL A 1187 41.99 -20.57 12.32
C VAL A 1187 42.87 -21.10 11.20
N GLY A 1188 42.43 -20.98 9.95
CA GLY A 1188 43.19 -21.35 8.75
C GLY A 1188 44.56 -20.66 8.68
N ALA A 1189 44.63 -19.35 8.96
CA ALA A 1189 45.88 -18.62 9.02
C ALA A 1189 46.86 -19.17 10.08
N HIS A 1190 46.36 -19.62 11.23
CA HIS A 1190 47.20 -20.24 12.25
C HIS A 1190 47.63 -21.67 11.88
N VAL A 1191 46.77 -22.43 11.17
CA VAL A 1191 47.15 -23.73 10.58
C VAL A 1191 48.29 -23.54 9.59
N GLU A 1192 48.17 -22.58 8.66
CA GLU A 1192 49.19 -22.25 7.67
C GLU A 1192 50.49 -21.71 8.29
N PHE A 1193 50.42 -21.00 9.40
CA PHE A 1193 51.60 -20.58 10.16
C PHE A 1193 52.32 -21.75 10.87
N CYS A 1194 51.57 -22.82 11.19
CA CYS A 1194 52.11 -24.00 11.85
C CYS A 1194 52.72 -24.99 10.86
N GLU A 1195 52.13 -25.14 9.67
CA GLU A 1195 52.71 -25.85 8.53
C GLU A 1195 54.06 -25.20 8.11
#